data_AF-A0A946EVQ6-F1
#
_entry.id   AF-A0A946EVQ6-F1
#
_cell.length_a   1.000
_cell.length_b   1.000
_cell.length_c   1.000
_cell.angle_alpha   90.00
_cell.angle_beta   90.00
_cell.angle_gamma   90.00
#
_symmetry.space_group_name_H-M   'P 1'
#
loop_
_entity.id
_entity.type
_entity.pdbx_description
1 polymer ?
#
loop_
_entity_poly.entity_id
_entity_poly.type
_entity_poly.pdbx_seq_one_letter_code
_entity_poly.pdbx_strand_id
1 'polypeptide(L)'
;IDGTNGIDGTNGTNGSDGAQGPVGPIGPIGATGAAGTNGNNGIDGTNGIDGTNGIDGTNGIDGTNGTNGTDGQNADPAVIADLQNRITQLETLLVGLTRNADTLLLTGVNLQVVDGSGETEGAVNGKGNIIIGYNEAISQFLGAGQPVNNKSGSHNLVVGRGLNYQSFGGIVSGSDNVIAGNYASVTGGERNLAIGNYSSVSGGSLNRADGVGSSVSGGSSNRAVGASSSASGGQSNEAGESYASVSGGRNNTASGMHSSISAGTSNQALGEASSITAGVFNKATAFHSSVSGGQGNTASGESASVTGGNFNNASGFTSSISGGGIVNVNQSGEWKAGTVTTDITQLQADVAAIVVPDVSGLTTSVNNLNSLFTGVTRNGSILQFDSMNLQVTNGLGATHGDTNAPPSQGNPGQVNGLGNVIIGYNENITPFLGDVDNNPATPNEPVSNKTGSHNLVVGYGHNYQSYGGIVSGGENVISGRWSNVTGGSWNRATGYVSSVSSGFLNTAAGIHSSISGGSSNLASGFQSSVTGGVSNIASGSRSTVGGGRVNVADGVDASTVSGGDRNRAGGTNATTVSGGVKNVAIGDRTTVSGGSDNTANGEGTAISGGQFNNTVGLFSSVSGGLNNTTHTNFTSISGGTENNARGQFSSISGGHNNTAMGSFASVSGGESNHADGDYSSVSGGNNNFAEVVHSSVSGGRLNHASGNTSSISGGDQNNARGSFSNVSGGVSNDADGDYSSVVGGNDHTAAGAFEVKP
;
A
#
# COMPACT_ATOMS: atom_id res chain seq x y z
N ILE A 1 -1.15 110.46 48.11
CA ILE A 1 -0.02 109.86 48.86
C ILE A 1 0.15 108.46 48.28
N ASP A 2 1.36 108.11 47.87
CA ASP A 2 1.71 106.84 47.21
C ASP A 2 1.85 105.65 48.19
N GLY A 3 2.02 104.44 47.64
CA GLY A 3 2.48 103.23 48.35
C GLY A 3 1.57 102.01 48.13
N THR A 4 1.59 101.31 46.99
CA THR A 4 2.54 100.28 46.49
C THR A 4 2.74 99.01 47.36
N ASN A 5 2.24 97.89 46.83
CA ASN A 5 2.76 96.51 46.78
C ASN A 5 3.26 95.74 48.04
N GLY A 6 2.94 94.43 48.08
CA GLY A 6 3.48 93.45 49.05
C GLY A 6 3.11 91.98 48.80
N ILE A 7 3.96 91.28 48.03
CA ILE A 7 4.20 89.82 47.91
C ILE A 7 4.45 89.09 49.27
N ASP A 8 4.50 87.76 49.49
CA ASP A 8 4.45 86.49 48.70
C ASP A 8 4.20 85.28 49.68
N GLY A 9 4.02 84.03 49.20
CA GLY A 9 4.20 82.81 50.05
C GLY A 9 3.69 81.47 49.48
N THR A 10 4.46 80.37 49.58
CA THR A 10 4.29 79.14 48.76
C THR A 10 4.04 77.80 49.51
N ASN A 11 3.25 76.94 48.83
CA ASN A 11 3.23 75.45 48.72
C ASN A 11 3.74 74.46 49.81
N GLY A 12 3.05 73.31 49.87
CA GLY A 12 3.54 72.00 50.34
C GLY A 12 2.83 70.83 49.62
N THR A 13 3.48 69.66 49.46
CA THR A 13 3.09 68.62 48.47
C THR A 13 2.82 67.20 48.99
N ASN A 14 1.71 66.62 48.49
CA ASN A 14 1.44 65.24 47.99
C ASN A 14 1.91 63.92 48.67
N GLY A 15 1.01 62.93 48.56
CA GLY A 15 1.21 61.46 48.48
C GLY A 15 -0.15 60.74 48.58
N SER A 16 -0.47 59.61 47.93
CA SER A 16 0.17 58.76 46.89
C SER A 16 -0.91 57.83 46.25
N ASP A 17 -0.69 57.32 45.03
CA ASP A 17 -1.75 56.71 44.17
C ASP A 17 -2.11 55.22 44.36
N GLY A 18 -3.32 54.86 43.87
CA GLY A 18 -3.65 53.60 43.15
C GLY A 18 -4.81 52.75 43.75
N ALA A 19 -5.77 52.16 43.01
CA ALA A 19 -6.05 52.07 41.55
C ALA A 19 -7.56 51.75 41.27
N GLN A 20 -7.98 51.76 39.98
CA GLN A 20 -9.36 51.59 39.44
C GLN A 20 -9.39 50.43 38.40
N GLY A 21 -10.48 49.73 38.01
CA GLY A 21 -11.95 49.81 38.22
C GLY A 21 -12.64 48.55 37.61
N PRO A 22 -13.60 48.66 36.66
CA PRO A 22 -14.94 49.29 36.76
C PRO A 22 -16.11 48.43 36.17
N VAL A 23 -17.38 48.76 36.45
CA VAL A 23 -18.56 48.57 35.55
C VAL A 23 -19.56 49.71 35.81
N GLY A 24 -20.23 50.24 34.78
CA GLY A 24 -21.25 51.31 34.89
C GLY A 24 -22.63 50.90 34.34
N PRO A 25 -23.76 51.29 34.99
CA PRO A 25 -25.13 50.98 34.54
C PRO A 25 -25.83 52.11 33.74
N ILE A 26 -27.04 51.79 33.25
CA ILE A 26 -27.88 52.56 32.30
C ILE A 26 -28.62 53.75 32.97
N GLY A 27 -28.84 54.85 32.21
CA GLY A 27 -29.61 56.04 32.65
C GLY A 27 -31.11 56.09 32.23
N PRO A 28 -31.96 56.87 32.92
CA PRO A 28 -33.43 56.86 32.76
C PRO A 28 -34.03 57.95 31.83
N ILE A 29 -35.37 57.95 31.66
CA ILE A 29 -36.18 58.72 30.69
C ILE A 29 -37.04 59.83 31.36
N GLY A 30 -37.30 60.94 30.64
CA GLY A 30 -38.42 61.89 30.83
C GLY A 30 -38.27 63.14 29.92
N ALA A 31 -39.27 63.98 29.60
CA ALA A 31 -40.75 63.93 29.64
C ALA A 31 -41.32 65.03 28.68
N THR A 32 -42.63 65.07 28.39
CA THR A 32 -43.22 65.87 27.26
C THR A 32 -43.96 67.17 27.67
N GLY A 33 -43.88 68.23 26.84
CA GLY A 33 -44.78 69.40 26.81
C GLY A 33 -44.12 70.62 26.09
N ALA A 34 -44.80 71.54 25.38
CA ALA A 34 -46.22 71.73 25.09
C ALA A 34 -46.42 72.44 23.71
N ALA A 35 -47.67 72.63 23.26
CA ALA A 35 -48.01 73.29 21.99
C ALA A 35 -48.03 74.85 22.09
N GLY A 36 -47.74 75.54 20.99
CA GLY A 36 -47.50 77.00 20.96
C GLY A 36 -48.69 77.90 20.57
N THR A 37 -48.42 79.21 20.44
CA THR A 37 -49.39 80.26 20.04
C THR A 37 -48.76 81.35 19.16
N ASN A 38 -49.59 81.97 18.31
CA ASN A 38 -49.21 82.92 17.25
C ASN A 38 -48.80 84.32 17.72
N GLY A 39 -48.15 85.09 16.83
CA GLY A 39 -47.94 86.54 16.96
C GLY A 39 -48.06 87.27 15.61
N ASN A 40 -49.03 88.19 15.54
CA ASN A 40 -49.29 89.20 14.49
C ASN A 40 -49.43 90.55 15.25
N ASN A 41 -49.24 91.77 14.73
CA ASN A 41 -48.80 92.33 13.43
C ASN A 41 -47.86 93.52 13.75
N GLY A 42 -47.29 94.21 12.75
CA GLY A 42 -46.47 95.41 12.97
C GLY A 42 -46.92 96.64 12.20
N ILE A 43 -46.37 97.81 12.63
CA ILE A 43 -46.13 99.07 11.89
C ILE A 43 -47.35 99.84 11.31
N ASP A 44 -47.39 101.18 11.21
CA ASP A 44 -46.42 102.24 11.56
C ASP A 44 -47.11 103.62 11.73
N GLY A 45 -46.39 104.62 12.26
CA GLY A 45 -46.73 106.05 12.12
C GLY A 45 -46.50 106.90 13.39
N THR A 46 -46.07 108.17 13.34
CA THR A 46 -45.59 109.05 12.24
C THR A 46 -44.61 110.10 12.80
N ASN A 47 -43.76 110.71 11.97
CA ASN A 47 -42.86 111.80 12.38
C ASN A 47 -43.60 113.12 12.68
N GLY A 48 -43.25 113.81 13.77
CA GLY A 48 -43.62 115.22 13.99
C GLY A 48 -43.66 115.69 15.45
N ILE A 49 -42.66 116.48 15.83
CA ILE A 49 -42.59 117.49 16.93
C ILE A 49 -43.94 118.10 17.37
N ASP A 50 -44.17 118.44 18.64
CA ASP A 50 -43.62 119.64 19.30
C ASP A 50 -43.49 119.51 20.84
N GLY A 51 -42.99 120.56 21.52
CA GLY A 51 -42.70 120.55 22.95
C GLY A 51 -43.92 120.42 23.88
N THR A 52 -43.83 119.47 24.83
CA THR A 52 -44.64 119.28 26.06
C THR A 52 -46.16 119.03 25.94
N ASN A 53 -46.60 117.90 26.52
CA ASN A 53 -47.97 117.54 26.98
C ASN A 53 -49.11 117.44 25.93
N GLY A 54 -49.75 116.27 25.85
CA GLY A 54 -51.04 116.09 25.17
C GLY A 54 -51.47 114.62 25.04
N ILE A 55 -52.73 114.32 25.38
CA ILE A 55 -53.32 112.95 25.47
C ILE A 55 -53.97 112.47 24.16
N ASP A 56 -53.81 111.18 23.88
CA ASP A 56 -54.61 110.20 23.11
C ASP A 56 -55.19 110.48 21.70
N GLY A 57 -55.03 109.49 20.79
CA GLY A 57 -55.64 109.46 19.44
C GLY A 57 -55.45 108.19 18.58
N THR A 58 -56.19 107.12 18.89
CA THR A 58 -56.68 105.96 18.07
C THR A 58 -56.06 105.53 16.70
N ASN A 59 -55.72 104.22 16.62
CA ASN A 59 -55.86 103.19 15.54
C ASN A 59 -55.64 103.55 14.03
N GLY A 60 -55.02 102.74 13.15
CA GLY A 60 -54.42 101.38 13.22
C GLY A 60 -54.36 100.72 11.81
N ILE A 61 -53.63 99.62 11.58
CA ILE A 61 -53.67 98.76 10.35
C ILE A 61 -53.03 97.37 10.56
N ASP A 62 -53.32 96.43 9.64
CA ASP A 62 -52.71 95.10 9.49
C ASP A 62 -51.99 94.98 8.12
N GLY A 63 -51.09 94.05 7.82
CA GLY A 63 -50.52 92.91 8.57
C GLY A 63 -49.78 91.94 7.61
N THR A 64 -48.92 91.02 8.08
CA THR A 64 -48.12 90.15 7.19
C THR A 64 -47.95 88.69 7.67
N ASN A 65 -47.76 87.77 6.70
CA ASN A 65 -47.75 86.31 6.91
C ASN A 65 -46.45 85.78 7.55
N GLY A 66 -46.57 84.69 8.32
CA GLY A 66 -45.47 84.06 9.06
C GLY A 66 -44.47 83.27 8.21
N THR A 67 -43.32 82.93 8.82
CA THR A 67 -42.19 82.22 8.22
C THR A 67 -42.31 80.70 8.32
N ASN A 68 -41.73 79.99 7.33
CA ASN A 68 -41.64 78.53 7.33
C ASN A 68 -40.81 78.01 8.51
N GLY A 69 -41.15 76.80 8.98
CA GLY A 69 -40.33 76.07 9.97
C GLY A 69 -38.95 75.73 9.41
N THR A 70 -37.96 75.63 10.30
CA THR A 70 -36.58 75.31 9.95
C THR A 70 -36.44 73.92 9.35
N ASP A 71 -35.68 73.80 8.26
CA ASP A 71 -35.31 72.51 7.66
C ASP A 71 -34.66 71.59 8.70
N GLY A 72 -34.90 70.27 8.55
CA GLY A 72 -34.27 69.26 9.40
C GLY A 72 -32.74 69.34 9.28
N GLN A 73 -32.03 69.21 10.40
CA GLN A 73 -30.57 69.22 10.41
C GLN A 73 -30.03 68.16 9.44
N ASN A 74 -29.30 68.61 8.41
CA ASN A 74 -28.53 67.71 7.55
C ASN A 74 -27.60 66.87 8.44
N ALA A 75 -27.47 65.58 8.13
CA ALA A 75 -26.54 64.70 8.83
C ALA A 75 -25.13 65.32 8.81
N ASP A 76 -24.46 65.31 9.96
CA ASP A 76 -23.17 65.95 10.17
C ASP A 76 -22.18 65.57 9.04
N PRO A 77 -21.66 66.55 8.28
CA PRO A 77 -20.68 66.29 7.23
C PRO A 77 -19.46 65.49 7.71
N ALA A 78 -19.08 65.59 9.00
CA ALA A 78 -18.03 64.77 9.58
C ALA A 78 -18.42 63.28 9.69
N VAL A 79 -19.69 62.98 10.00
CA VAL A 79 -20.21 61.60 10.03
C VAL A 79 -20.33 61.04 8.61
N ILE A 80 -20.73 61.86 7.63
CA ILE A 80 -20.74 61.45 6.21
C ILE A 80 -19.30 61.15 5.74
N ALA A 81 -18.32 61.98 6.11
CA ALA A 81 -16.92 61.77 5.77
C ALA A 81 -16.29 60.56 6.50
N ASP A 82 -16.65 60.28 7.75
CA ASP A 82 -16.25 59.04 8.46
C ASP A 82 -16.78 57.80 7.74
N LEU A 83 -18.09 57.78 7.43
CA LEU A 83 -18.72 56.67 6.73
C LEU A 83 -18.11 56.47 5.33
N GLN A 84 -17.85 57.53 4.57
CA GLN A 84 -17.19 57.45 3.27
C GLN A 84 -15.77 56.88 3.40
N ASN A 85 -14.96 57.37 4.36
CA ASN A 85 -13.62 56.81 4.59
C ASN A 85 -13.66 55.32 4.97
N ARG A 86 -14.63 54.91 5.81
CA ARG A 86 -14.81 53.51 6.22
C ARG A 86 -15.28 52.62 5.07
N ILE A 87 -16.12 53.13 4.17
CA ILE A 87 -16.54 52.46 2.94
C ILE A 87 -15.34 52.29 2.00
N THR A 88 -14.61 53.35 1.69
CA THR A 88 -13.42 53.29 0.81
C THR A 88 -12.31 52.39 1.38
N GLN A 89 -12.14 52.38 2.70
CA GLN A 89 -11.33 51.36 3.36
C GLN A 89 -11.87 49.97 3.06
N LEU A 90 -13.15 49.67 3.38
CA LEU A 90 -13.76 48.36 3.07
C LEU A 90 -13.59 47.92 1.61
N GLU A 91 -13.79 48.82 0.65
CA GLU A 91 -13.64 48.55 -0.79
C GLU A 91 -12.19 48.19 -1.15
N THR A 92 -11.22 48.94 -0.61
CA THR A 92 -9.77 48.63 -0.75
C THR A 92 -9.41 47.30 -0.09
N LEU A 93 -10.07 46.99 1.03
CA LEU A 93 -9.95 45.74 1.78
C LEU A 93 -10.67 44.55 1.09
N LEU A 94 -11.48 44.76 0.05
CA LEU A 94 -12.24 43.71 -0.65
C LEU A 94 -11.78 43.47 -2.10
N VAL A 95 -10.69 44.10 -2.54
CA VAL A 95 -10.09 43.88 -3.87
C VAL A 95 -9.77 42.38 -4.06
N GLY A 96 -10.30 41.81 -5.13
CA GLY A 96 -10.15 40.39 -5.48
C GLY A 96 -11.21 39.46 -4.88
N LEU A 97 -12.16 39.95 -4.08
CA LEU A 97 -13.25 39.14 -3.51
C LEU A 97 -14.59 39.44 -4.20
N THR A 98 -15.18 38.45 -4.86
CA THR A 98 -16.52 38.55 -5.47
C THR A 98 -17.41 37.45 -4.90
N ARG A 99 -18.50 37.80 -4.20
CA ARG A 99 -19.49 36.81 -3.76
C ARG A 99 -20.56 36.61 -4.82
N ASN A 100 -20.78 35.36 -5.22
CA ASN A 100 -21.89 34.94 -6.07
C ASN A 100 -22.71 33.84 -5.36
N ALA A 101 -23.94 34.16 -4.95
CA ALA A 101 -24.79 33.30 -4.13
C ALA A 101 -24.05 32.75 -2.88
N ASP A 102 -23.80 31.45 -2.81
CA ASP A 102 -23.13 30.77 -1.69
C ASP A 102 -21.60 30.64 -1.91
N THR A 103 -21.08 31.16 -3.03
CA THR A 103 -19.67 31.06 -3.43
C THR A 103 -18.95 32.39 -3.23
N LEU A 104 -17.82 32.38 -2.49
CA LEU A 104 -16.87 33.49 -2.46
C LEU A 104 -15.73 33.21 -3.45
N LEU A 105 -15.68 33.97 -4.54
CA LEU A 105 -14.64 33.89 -5.56
C LEU A 105 -13.47 34.78 -5.18
N LEU A 106 -12.28 34.19 -5.03
CA LEU A 106 -11.00 34.85 -4.77
C LEU A 106 -10.22 34.95 -6.08
N THR A 107 -10.01 36.16 -6.60
CA THR A 107 -9.34 36.45 -7.87
C THR A 107 -8.06 37.24 -7.61
N GLY A 108 -6.90 36.69 -8.00
CA GLY A 108 -5.62 37.40 -7.93
C GLY A 108 -5.00 37.54 -6.53
N VAL A 109 -5.43 36.74 -5.56
CA VAL A 109 -4.94 36.75 -4.16
C VAL A 109 -4.58 35.36 -3.67
N ASN A 110 -3.61 35.26 -2.77
CA ASN A 110 -3.23 34.01 -2.08
C ASN A 110 -4.04 33.85 -0.78
N LEU A 111 -4.40 32.60 -0.44
CA LEU A 111 -4.99 32.25 0.85
C LEU A 111 -3.91 31.72 1.80
N GLN A 112 -3.72 32.38 2.94
CA GLN A 112 -2.79 31.95 3.99
C GLN A 112 -3.57 31.74 5.30
N VAL A 113 -3.66 30.50 5.76
CA VAL A 113 -4.16 30.17 7.10
C VAL A 113 -2.96 30.23 8.04
N VAL A 114 -2.86 31.30 8.84
CA VAL A 114 -1.83 31.45 9.87
C VAL A 114 -2.42 30.99 11.19
N ASP A 115 -1.67 30.15 11.90
CA ASP A 115 -2.04 29.67 13.23
C ASP A 115 -2.23 30.84 14.21
N GLY A 116 -3.20 30.71 15.11
CA GLY A 116 -3.43 31.67 16.17
C GLY A 116 -2.31 31.56 17.20
N SER A 117 -1.59 32.65 17.47
CA SER A 117 -0.44 32.67 18.38
C SER A 117 -0.73 31.97 19.73
N GLY A 118 -0.10 30.81 19.96
CA GLY A 118 -0.19 30.05 21.20
C GLY A 118 0.79 28.87 21.23
N GLU A 119 1.41 28.62 22.37
CA GLU A 119 2.37 27.51 22.56
C GLU A 119 1.66 26.15 22.63
N THR A 120 2.34 25.11 22.13
CA THR A 120 1.83 23.73 22.10
C THR A 120 2.05 22.93 23.40
N GLU A 121 2.63 23.53 24.44
CA GLU A 121 2.79 22.94 25.78
C GLU A 121 1.60 23.23 26.72
N GLY A 122 0.46 23.63 26.17
CA GLY A 122 -0.79 23.86 26.89
C GLY A 122 -1.69 22.61 27.02
N ALA A 123 -2.73 22.70 27.85
CA ALA A 123 -3.75 21.66 27.96
C ALA A 123 -4.54 21.49 26.63
N VAL A 124 -4.74 20.23 26.21
CA VAL A 124 -5.36 19.84 24.94
C VAL A 124 -6.72 20.53 24.74
N ASN A 125 -6.83 21.38 23.71
CA ASN A 125 -8.00 22.23 23.46
C ASN A 125 -9.00 21.69 22.41
N GLY A 126 -8.70 20.55 21.77
CA GLY A 126 -9.64 19.77 20.95
C GLY A 126 -10.06 20.38 19.61
N LYS A 127 -9.29 21.33 19.04
CA LYS A 127 -9.59 21.94 17.73
C LYS A 127 -8.44 21.70 16.76
N GLY A 128 -8.69 20.92 15.71
CA GLY A 128 -7.74 20.69 14.61
C GLY A 128 -7.71 21.85 13.61
N ASN A 129 -6.61 21.98 12.88
CA ASN A 129 -6.30 23.21 12.13
C ASN A 129 -7.07 23.36 10.80
N ILE A 130 -7.48 22.24 10.16
CA ILE A 130 -8.37 22.24 8.98
C ILE A 130 -9.32 21.03 9.06
N ILE A 131 -10.63 21.29 9.08
CA ILE A 131 -11.70 20.26 9.03
C ILE A 131 -12.54 20.49 7.76
N ILE A 132 -12.75 19.43 6.97
CA ILE A 132 -13.58 19.46 5.75
C ILE A 132 -14.73 18.46 5.91
N GLY A 133 -15.82 18.86 6.56
CA GLY A 133 -16.99 18.01 6.77
C GLY A 133 -17.76 18.31 8.06
N TYR A 134 -18.74 17.46 8.37
CA TYR A 134 -19.63 17.62 9.52
C TYR A 134 -18.95 17.18 10.83
N ASN A 135 -18.57 18.15 11.68
CA ASN A 135 -18.03 17.91 13.02
C ASN A 135 -19.13 17.54 14.05
N GLU A 136 -19.96 16.55 13.74
CA GLU A 136 -21.06 16.09 14.59
C GLU A 136 -20.57 15.32 15.83
N ALA A 137 -21.35 15.34 16.91
CA ALA A 137 -21.12 14.50 18.09
C ALA A 137 -21.58 13.06 17.79
N ILE A 138 -20.76 12.06 18.14
CA ILE A 138 -21.13 10.66 17.96
C ILE A 138 -22.04 10.25 19.13
N SER A 139 -23.36 10.29 18.92
CA SER A 139 -24.32 9.71 19.86
C SER A 139 -24.80 8.36 19.34
N GLN A 140 -24.57 7.30 20.13
CA GLN A 140 -25.03 5.92 19.93
C GLN A 140 -24.15 5.10 18.94
N PHE A 141 -24.19 3.76 19.04
CA PHE A 141 -23.45 2.75 18.23
C PHE A 141 -22.02 2.30 18.63
N LEU A 142 -21.61 2.39 19.91
CA LEU A 142 -20.46 1.60 20.41
C LEU A 142 -20.86 0.71 21.60
N GLY A 143 -20.45 -0.55 21.55
CA GLY A 143 -20.56 -1.49 22.66
C GLY A 143 -19.58 -1.19 23.81
N ALA A 144 -19.86 -1.74 24.99
CA ALA A 144 -19.08 -1.44 26.20
C ALA A 144 -17.57 -1.75 26.02
N GLY A 145 -16.73 -0.75 26.32
CA GLY A 145 -15.26 -0.87 26.31
C GLY A 145 -14.53 -0.14 25.17
N GLN A 146 -15.23 0.48 24.22
CA GLN A 146 -14.60 1.30 23.16
C GLN A 146 -14.66 2.80 23.50
N PRO A 147 -13.66 3.62 23.09
CA PRO A 147 -13.54 5.02 23.52
C PRO A 147 -14.64 5.91 22.92
N VAL A 148 -15.58 6.30 23.78
CA VAL A 148 -16.67 7.23 23.48
C VAL A 148 -16.17 8.64 23.17
N ASN A 149 -16.44 9.10 21.94
CA ASN A 149 -16.46 10.51 21.52
C ASN A 149 -15.25 11.37 21.95
N ASN A 150 -14.04 10.79 21.93
CA ASN A 150 -12.81 11.45 22.41
C ASN A 150 -11.96 11.96 21.24
N LYS A 151 -12.34 13.15 20.74
CA LYS A 151 -11.66 13.89 19.66
C LYS A 151 -10.46 14.70 20.18
N SER A 152 -9.54 14.04 20.87
CA SER A 152 -8.39 14.67 21.55
C SER A 152 -7.08 14.51 20.75
N GLY A 153 -6.85 15.33 19.73
CA GLY A 153 -5.64 15.20 18.92
C GLY A 153 -5.37 16.32 17.91
N SER A 154 -4.13 16.40 17.43
CA SER A 154 -3.63 17.42 16.49
C SER A 154 -3.39 16.81 15.11
N HIS A 155 -4.41 16.88 14.26
CA HIS A 155 -4.44 16.22 12.96
C HIS A 155 -4.24 17.19 11.81
N ASN A 156 -3.52 16.73 10.80
CA ASN A 156 -3.19 17.51 9.61
C ASN A 156 -4.40 17.61 8.66
N LEU A 157 -5.24 16.57 8.58
CA LEU A 157 -6.44 16.62 7.74
C LEU A 157 -7.55 15.71 8.30
N VAL A 158 -8.71 16.30 8.60
CA VAL A 158 -9.92 15.61 9.05
C VAL A 158 -11.05 15.86 8.03
N VAL A 159 -11.49 14.81 7.33
CA VAL A 159 -12.45 14.93 6.20
C VAL A 159 -13.61 13.94 6.34
N GLY A 160 -14.82 14.43 6.58
CA GLY A 160 -16.02 13.59 6.65
C GLY A 160 -16.67 13.47 8.04
N ARG A 161 -17.44 12.39 8.27
CA ARG A 161 -18.44 12.27 9.34
C ARG A 161 -18.04 11.24 10.41
N GLY A 162 -18.41 11.48 11.67
CA GLY A 162 -18.32 10.46 12.74
C GLY A 162 -16.89 10.06 13.16
N LEU A 163 -15.88 10.82 12.75
CA LEU A 163 -14.48 10.48 12.96
C LEU A 163 -14.06 10.64 14.44
N ASN A 164 -13.25 9.70 14.94
CA ASN A 164 -12.75 9.66 16.32
C ASN A 164 -11.21 9.61 16.30
N TYR A 165 -10.53 10.42 17.11
CA TYR A 165 -9.09 10.61 16.94
C TYR A 165 -8.41 11.11 18.23
N GLN A 166 -7.31 10.45 18.63
CA GLN A 166 -6.66 10.65 19.94
C GLN A 166 -5.15 10.95 19.85
N SER A 167 -4.66 11.32 18.66
CA SER A 167 -3.24 11.24 18.30
C SER A 167 -2.76 12.52 17.60
N PHE A 168 -1.57 12.52 17.02
CA PHE A 168 -1.03 13.64 16.25
C PHE A 168 -0.37 13.19 14.94
N GLY A 169 -0.30 14.12 13.98
CA GLY A 169 0.39 13.95 12.70
C GLY A 169 -0.35 13.15 11.61
N GLY A 170 -1.48 12.52 11.95
CA GLY A 170 -2.24 11.64 11.05
C GLY A 170 -3.22 12.34 10.07
N ILE A 171 -3.70 11.56 9.10
CA ILE A 171 -4.86 11.85 8.23
C ILE A 171 -6.03 10.98 8.71
N VAL A 172 -7.23 11.53 8.81
CA VAL A 172 -8.46 10.73 8.95
C VAL A 172 -9.56 11.25 8.02
N SER A 173 -9.98 10.41 7.07
CA SER A 173 -10.93 10.74 6.01
C SER A 173 -11.96 9.62 5.84
N GLY A 174 -13.23 9.97 5.60
CA GLY A 174 -14.35 9.02 5.38
C GLY A 174 -15.49 9.13 6.39
N SER A 175 -16.09 8.00 6.77
CA SER A 175 -17.17 7.92 7.77
C SER A 175 -16.79 7.01 8.93
N ASP A 176 -17.05 7.41 10.17
CA ASP A 176 -16.86 6.59 11.39
C ASP A 176 -15.44 6.00 11.57
N ASN A 177 -14.42 6.57 10.92
CA ASN A 177 -13.04 6.08 10.97
C ASN A 177 -12.32 6.55 12.24
N VAL A 178 -11.37 5.74 12.71
CA VAL A 178 -10.63 5.96 13.97
C VAL A 178 -9.12 5.94 13.74
N ILE A 179 -8.42 6.96 14.26
CA ILE A 179 -6.95 6.95 14.37
C ILE A 179 -6.50 7.15 15.82
N ALA A 180 -5.65 6.25 16.31
CA ALA A 180 -5.16 6.25 17.69
C ALA A 180 -3.63 6.15 17.80
N GLY A 181 -2.93 5.62 16.80
CA GLY A 181 -1.46 5.57 16.80
C GLY A 181 -0.83 6.89 16.35
N ASN A 182 0.38 7.19 16.83
CA ASN A 182 1.15 8.37 16.38
C ASN A 182 1.43 8.26 14.88
N TYR A 183 1.18 9.32 14.12
CA TYR A 183 1.35 9.36 12.66
C TYR A 183 0.50 8.33 11.88
N ALA A 184 -0.55 7.76 12.49
CA ALA A 184 -1.43 6.80 11.81
C ALA A 184 -2.33 7.49 10.76
N SER A 185 -2.66 6.79 9.67
CA SER A 185 -3.52 7.33 8.59
C SER A 185 -4.72 6.44 8.28
N VAL A 186 -5.88 7.07 8.07
CA VAL A 186 -7.03 6.46 7.39
C VAL A 186 -7.46 7.39 6.26
N THR A 187 -7.23 7.02 5.00
CA THR A 187 -7.43 7.95 3.86
C THR A 187 -8.82 7.89 3.22
N GLY A 188 -9.70 6.99 3.67
CA GLY A 188 -11.09 6.91 3.20
C GLY A 188 -11.89 5.76 3.83
N GLY A 189 -13.10 5.52 3.30
CA GLY A 189 -13.94 4.38 3.67
C GLY A 189 -14.81 4.59 4.92
N GLU A 190 -15.34 3.49 5.48
CA GLU A 190 -16.29 3.48 6.61
C GLU A 190 -15.86 2.56 7.76
N ARG A 191 -15.84 3.04 9.01
CA ARG A 191 -15.52 2.25 10.24
C ARG A 191 -14.14 1.56 10.23
N ASN A 192 -13.14 2.18 9.60
CA ASN A 192 -11.76 1.72 9.58
C ASN A 192 -10.97 2.23 10.80
N LEU A 193 -10.08 1.41 11.36
CA LEU A 193 -9.30 1.68 12.59
C LEU A 193 -7.79 1.58 12.30
N ALA A 194 -7.03 2.64 12.56
CA ALA A 194 -5.55 2.61 12.55
C ALA A 194 -5.00 2.98 13.94
N ILE A 195 -4.51 1.97 14.67
CA ILE A 195 -4.20 2.03 16.11
C ILE A 195 -2.70 1.98 16.37
N GLY A 196 -1.93 1.25 15.56
CA GLY A 196 -0.48 1.19 15.70
C GLY A 196 0.20 2.51 15.32
N ASN A 197 1.33 2.84 15.96
CA ASN A 197 2.17 3.95 15.50
C ASN A 197 2.59 3.70 14.03
N TYR A 198 2.51 4.73 13.19
CA TYR A 198 2.76 4.65 11.73
C TYR A 198 1.85 3.67 10.96
N SER A 199 0.75 3.18 11.56
CA SER A 199 -0.19 2.29 10.88
C SER A 199 -1.06 3.03 9.87
N SER A 200 -1.51 2.33 8.82
CA SER A 200 -2.23 2.96 7.70
C SER A 200 -3.37 2.10 7.16
N VAL A 201 -4.56 2.67 6.99
CA VAL A 201 -5.68 2.05 6.26
C VAL A 201 -6.09 2.92 5.08
N SER A 202 -5.88 2.43 3.85
CA SER A 202 -6.11 3.27 2.66
C SER A 202 -7.59 3.49 2.33
N GLY A 203 -8.47 2.57 2.75
CA GLY A 203 -9.92 2.68 2.56
C GLY A 203 -10.68 1.39 2.91
N GLY A 204 -11.86 1.22 2.33
CA GLY A 204 -12.72 0.04 2.54
C GLY A 204 -13.67 0.18 3.73
N SER A 205 -14.13 -0.94 4.30
CA SER A 205 -15.06 -0.95 5.44
C SER A 205 -14.59 -1.86 6.57
N LEU A 206 -14.71 -1.45 7.84
CA LEU A 206 -14.38 -2.29 9.02
C LEU A 206 -12.92 -2.81 9.08
N ASN A 207 -11.99 -2.21 8.35
CA ASN A 207 -10.59 -2.65 8.31
C ASN A 207 -9.82 -2.16 9.56
N ARG A 208 -8.84 -2.92 10.05
CA ARG A 208 -8.11 -2.64 11.30
C ARG A 208 -6.59 -2.86 11.17
N ALA A 209 -5.80 -1.85 11.47
CA ALA A 209 -4.33 -1.89 11.50
C ALA A 209 -3.84 -1.60 12.94
N ASP A 210 -3.38 -2.63 13.65
CA ASP A 210 -3.01 -2.57 15.08
C ASP A 210 -1.52 -2.50 15.33
N GLY A 211 -0.72 -3.20 14.52
CA GLY A 211 0.72 -3.28 14.70
C GLY A 211 1.44 -1.99 14.33
N VAL A 212 2.60 -1.75 14.94
CA VAL A 212 3.50 -0.63 14.55
C VAL A 212 3.89 -0.81 13.08
N GLY A 213 3.66 0.21 12.25
CA GLY A 213 3.91 0.17 10.81
C GLY A 213 3.03 -0.82 10.01
N SER A 214 1.93 -1.33 10.60
CA SER A 214 1.01 -2.24 9.91
C SER A 214 0.14 -1.53 8.87
N SER A 215 -0.27 -2.23 7.82
CA SER A 215 -1.07 -1.65 6.74
C SER A 215 -2.27 -2.48 6.29
N VAL A 216 -3.37 -1.81 5.94
CA VAL A 216 -4.51 -2.41 5.23
C VAL A 216 -4.90 -1.56 4.03
N SER A 217 -4.68 -2.07 2.81
CA SER A 217 -4.88 -1.25 1.60
C SER A 217 -6.35 -1.13 1.17
N GLY A 218 -7.26 -1.94 1.71
CA GLY A 218 -8.70 -1.84 1.44
C GLY A 218 -9.49 -3.10 1.79
N GLY A 219 -10.64 -3.27 1.13
CA GLY A 219 -11.53 -4.42 1.32
C GLY A 219 -12.51 -4.26 2.49
N SER A 220 -13.00 -5.37 3.05
CA SER A 220 -13.91 -5.39 4.20
C SER A 220 -13.41 -6.24 5.35
N SER A 221 -13.44 -5.72 6.58
CA SER A 221 -13.14 -6.48 7.82
C SER A 221 -11.74 -7.09 7.88
N ASN A 222 -10.75 -6.56 7.15
CA ASN A 222 -9.38 -7.08 7.15
C ASN A 222 -8.58 -6.56 8.36
N ARG A 223 -7.67 -7.37 8.89
CA ARG A 223 -6.90 -7.09 10.13
C ARG A 223 -5.39 -7.26 9.88
N ALA A 224 -4.60 -6.24 10.17
CA ALA A 224 -3.14 -6.29 10.21
C ALA A 224 -2.68 -6.05 11.65
N VAL A 225 -2.33 -7.13 12.37
CA VAL A 225 -2.16 -7.14 13.83
C VAL A 225 -0.70 -7.05 14.25
N GLY A 226 0.18 -7.79 13.57
CA GLY A 226 1.61 -7.83 13.89
C GLY A 226 2.39 -6.59 13.44
N ALA A 227 3.58 -6.38 14.00
CA ALA A 227 4.47 -5.29 13.59
C ALA A 227 4.86 -5.44 12.10
N SER A 228 4.76 -4.36 11.33
CA SER A 228 5.00 -4.33 9.87
C SER A 228 4.20 -5.38 9.07
N SER A 229 3.07 -5.86 9.60
CA SER A 229 2.15 -6.78 8.90
C SER A 229 1.31 -6.05 7.85
N SER A 230 0.86 -6.75 6.81
CA SER A 230 0.04 -6.15 5.74
C SER A 230 -1.16 -7.01 5.32
N ALA A 231 -2.30 -6.36 5.09
CA ALA A 231 -3.48 -6.97 4.46
C ALA A 231 -3.94 -6.13 3.25
N SER A 232 -3.60 -6.54 2.02
CA SER A 232 -3.76 -5.68 0.84
C SER A 232 -5.19 -5.59 0.31
N GLY A 233 -6.12 -6.44 0.77
CA GLY A 233 -7.53 -6.36 0.38
C GLY A 233 -8.35 -7.60 0.73
N GLY A 234 -9.49 -7.76 0.04
CA GLY A 234 -10.40 -8.90 0.24
C GLY A 234 -11.40 -8.72 1.38
N GLN A 235 -11.90 -9.83 1.94
CA GLN A 235 -12.88 -9.83 3.04
C GLN A 235 -12.41 -10.68 4.23
N SER A 236 -12.39 -10.13 5.45
CA SER A 236 -12.11 -10.87 6.70
C SER A 236 -10.74 -11.54 6.76
N ASN A 237 -9.72 -10.98 6.11
CA ASN A 237 -8.36 -11.52 6.14
C ASN A 237 -7.59 -11.02 7.37
N GLU A 238 -6.67 -11.82 7.92
CA GLU A 238 -5.89 -11.50 9.12
C GLU A 238 -4.39 -11.79 8.94
N ALA A 239 -3.56 -10.76 9.08
CA ALA A 239 -2.10 -10.87 9.20
C ALA A 239 -1.73 -10.69 10.68
N GLY A 240 -1.63 -11.80 11.41
CA GLY A 240 -1.58 -11.86 12.87
C GLY A 240 -0.22 -11.51 13.49
N GLU A 241 0.88 -11.86 12.83
CA GLU A 241 2.23 -11.83 13.39
C GLU A 241 3.19 -10.86 12.69
N SER A 242 4.35 -10.64 13.30
CA SER A 242 5.37 -9.72 12.78
C SER A 242 5.79 -10.09 11.35
N TYR A 243 5.75 -9.11 10.45
CA TYR A 243 5.98 -9.24 9.01
C TYR A 243 5.06 -10.23 8.26
N ALA A 244 3.95 -10.67 8.87
CA ALA A 244 2.96 -11.49 8.17
C ALA A 244 2.23 -10.70 7.08
N SER A 245 1.87 -11.34 5.96
CA SER A 245 1.13 -10.68 4.87
C SER A 245 -0.06 -11.50 4.35
N VAL A 246 -1.15 -10.82 4.01
CA VAL A 246 -2.27 -11.39 3.25
C VAL A 246 -2.64 -10.47 2.08
N SER A 247 -2.35 -10.88 0.84
CA SER A 247 -2.56 -10.01 -0.32
C SER A 247 -4.03 -9.90 -0.75
N GLY A 248 -4.90 -10.86 -0.37
CA GLY A 248 -6.33 -10.78 -0.62
C GLY A 248 -7.10 -12.08 -0.35
N GLY A 249 -8.28 -12.19 -0.95
CA GLY A 249 -9.18 -13.34 -0.79
C GLY A 249 -10.22 -13.16 0.33
N ARG A 250 -10.76 -14.26 0.87
CA ARG A 250 -11.78 -14.24 1.93
C ARG A 250 -11.39 -15.10 3.13
N ASN A 251 -11.42 -14.55 4.35
CA ASN A 251 -11.25 -15.31 5.60
C ASN A 251 -9.87 -16.00 5.76
N ASN A 252 -8.81 -15.46 5.16
CA ASN A 252 -7.46 -16.03 5.21
C ASN A 252 -6.69 -15.54 6.46
N THR A 253 -5.85 -16.38 7.07
CA THR A 253 -5.11 -16.07 8.30
C THR A 253 -3.61 -16.41 8.17
N ALA A 254 -2.76 -15.40 8.12
CA ALA A 254 -1.30 -15.52 8.18
C ALA A 254 -0.83 -15.14 9.61
N SER A 255 -0.53 -16.12 10.46
CA SER A 255 -0.23 -15.91 11.89
C SER A 255 1.10 -16.51 12.35
N GLY A 256 1.98 -16.88 11.43
CA GLY A 256 3.41 -17.11 11.74
C GLY A 256 4.23 -15.85 11.45
N MET A 257 5.36 -15.67 12.15
CA MET A 257 6.33 -14.62 11.80
C MET A 257 6.79 -14.81 10.34
N HIS A 258 6.84 -13.74 9.55
CA HIS A 258 7.10 -13.78 8.09
C HIS A 258 6.14 -14.67 7.26
N SER A 259 5.02 -15.14 7.80
CA SER A 259 4.07 -15.97 7.04
C SER A 259 3.32 -15.16 5.97
N SER A 260 2.95 -15.80 4.86
CA SER A 260 2.29 -15.09 3.74
C SER A 260 1.14 -15.88 3.12
N ILE A 261 0.03 -15.21 2.80
CA ILE A 261 -1.05 -15.75 1.96
C ILE A 261 -1.33 -14.81 0.79
N SER A 262 -1.18 -15.27 -0.46
CA SER A 262 -1.41 -14.38 -1.61
C SER A 262 -2.91 -14.23 -1.94
N ALA A 263 -3.69 -15.31 -1.94
CA ALA A 263 -5.12 -15.27 -2.25
C ALA A 263 -5.90 -16.47 -1.69
N GLY A 264 -7.17 -16.60 -2.11
CA GLY A 264 -8.00 -17.78 -1.85
C GLY A 264 -9.06 -17.57 -0.76
N THR A 265 -9.58 -18.64 -0.19
CA THR A 265 -10.63 -18.59 0.84
C THR A 265 -10.34 -19.51 2.03
N SER A 266 -10.33 -18.97 3.25
CA SER A 266 -10.14 -19.74 4.49
C SER A 266 -8.81 -20.49 4.61
N ASN A 267 -7.74 -19.92 4.03
CA ASN A 267 -6.38 -20.46 4.11
C ASN A 267 -5.68 -20.04 5.42
N GLN A 268 -4.78 -20.87 5.96
CA GLN A 268 -4.12 -20.68 7.27
C GLN A 268 -2.60 -20.93 7.20
N ALA A 269 -1.81 -19.86 7.17
CA ALA A 269 -0.34 -19.90 7.23
C ALA A 269 0.10 -19.61 8.67
N LEU A 270 0.28 -20.66 9.48
CA LEU A 270 0.47 -20.59 10.94
C LEU A 270 1.93 -20.77 11.36
N GLY A 271 2.77 -21.40 10.52
CA GLY A 271 4.19 -21.61 10.81
C GLY A 271 5.04 -20.37 10.50
N GLU A 272 6.17 -20.21 11.18
CA GLU A 272 7.17 -19.19 10.82
C GLU A 272 7.68 -19.42 9.39
N ALA A 273 7.73 -18.34 8.60
CA ALA A 273 8.01 -18.31 7.17
C ALA A 273 7.17 -19.30 6.32
N SER A 274 6.00 -19.72 6.82
CA SER A 274 5.06 -20.56 6.05
C SER A 274 4.31 -19.75 5.00
N SER A 275 4.00 -20.37 3.85
CA SER A 275 3.38 -19.65 2.72
C SER A 275 2.25 -20.41 2.04
N ILE A 276 1.13 -19.74 1.75
CA ILE A 276 0.04 -20.28 0.94
C ILE A 276 -0.26 -19.36 -0.25
N THR A 277 -0.12 -19.84 -1.48
CA THR A 277 -0.31 -18.98 -2.65
C THR A 277 -1.80 -18.72 -2.91
N ALA A 278 -2.64 -19.77 -2.99
CA ALA A 278 -4.06 -19.63 -3.29
C ALA A 278 -4.88 -20.84 -2.80
N GLY A 279 -6.14 -20.95 -3.25
CA GLY A 279 -7.00 -22.11 -3.00
C GLY A 279 -7.98 -21.93 -1.85
N VAL A 280 -8.54 -23.02 -1.32
CA VAL A 280 -9.62 -22.99 -0.33
C VAL A 280 -9.32 -23.94 0.83
N PHE A 281 -9.41 -23.49 2.09
CA PHE A 281 -9.13 -24.30 3.30
C PHE A 281 -7.72 -24.92 3.38
N ASN A 282 -6.72 -24.33 2.74
CA ASN A 282 -5.34 -24.83 2.80
C ASN A 282 -4.66 -24.42 4.13
N LYS A 283 -3.70 -25.22 4.62
CA LYS A 283 -2.96 -24.98 5.87
C LYS A 283 -1.47 -25.21 5.68
N ALA A 284 -0.65 -24.28 6.15
CA ALA A 284 0.81 -24.41 6.23
C ALA A 284 1.20 -24.09 7.68
N THR A 285 1.60 -25.10 8.45
CA THR A 285 1.54 -25.05 9.92
C THR A 285 2.89 -25.18 10.63
N ALA A 286 3.94 -25.59 9.91
CA ALA A 286 5.29 -25.74 10.43
C ALA A 286 6.26 -24.72 9.82
N PHE A 287 7.45 -24.59 10.43
CA PHE A 287 8.55 -23.77 9.94
C PHE A 287 8.83 -24.04 8.45
N HIS A 288 8.83 -23.00 7.63
CA HIS A 288 9.08 -23.05 6.18
C HIS A 288 8.15 -23.99 5.36
N SER A 289 7.01 -24.41 5.91
CA SER A 289 6.02 -25.23 5.19
C SER A 289 5.24 -24.42 4.14
N SER A 290 4.84 -25.03 3.02
CA SER A 290 4.18 -24.31 1.92
C SER A 290 3.03 -25.07 1.24
N VAL A 291 2.02 -24.32 0.77
CA VAL A 291 0.93 -24.85 -0.06
C VAL A 291 0.66 -23.93 -1.26
N SER A 292 0.96 -24.39 -2.47
CA SER A 292 0.86 -23.56 -3.69
C SER A 292 -0.57 -23.42 -4.23
N GLY A 293 -1.53 -24.23 -3.76
CA GLY A 293 -2.93 -24.09 -4.18
C GLY A 293 -3.83 -25.27 -3.79
N GLY A 294 -4.97 -25.37 -4.47
CA GLY A 294 -5.93 -26.48 -4.30
C GLY A 294 -6.94 -26.27 -3.16
N GLN A 295 -7.56 -27.35 -2.69
CA GLN A 295 -8.57 -27.34 -1.64
C GLN A 295 -8.15 -28.24 -0.46
N GLY A 296 -8.30 -27.78 0.78
CA GLY A 296 -8.14 -28.60 1.99
C GLY A 296 -6.73 -29.19 2.22
N ASN A 297 -5.70 -28.69 1.55
CA ASN A 297 -4.35 -29.24 1.60
C ASN A 297 -3.61 -28.77 2.86
N THR A 298 -2.88 -29.67 3.53
CA THR A 298 -2.14 -29.40 4.76
C THR A 298 -0.66 -29.73 4.60
N ALA A 299 0.21 -28.74 4.86
CA ALA A 299 1.63 -28.92 5.09
C ALA A 299 1.91 -28.72 6.59
N SER A 300 2.41 -29.76 7.25
CA SER A 300 2.61 -29.83 8.71
C SER A 300 3.97 -30.38 9.14
N GLY A 301 4.77 -30.91 8.22
CA GLY A 301 6.20 -31.12 8.43
C GLY A 301 6.99 -29.84 8.20
N GLU A 302 8.11 -29.68 8.90
CA GLU A 302 9.09 -28.62 8.63
C GLU A 302 9.61 -28.74 7.19
N SER A 303 9.62 -27.61 6.47
CA SER A 303 9.90 -27.54 5.02
C SER A 303 9.04 -28.47 4.14
N ALA A 304 7.89 -28.95 4.62
CA ALA A 304 6.98 -29.77 3.81
C ALA A 304 6.21 -28.90 2.79
N SER A 305 5.95 -29.43 1.59
CA SER A 305 5.27 -28.71 0.51
C SER A 305 4.09 -29.47 -0.12
N VAL A 306 3.04 -28.74 -0.47
CA VAL A 306 1.94 -29.27 -1.30
C VAL A 306 1.69 -28.36 -2.50
N THR A 307 1.98 -28.84 -3.70
CA THR A 307 1.88 -28.06 -4.94
C THR A 307 0.43 -27.80 -5.36
N GLY A 308 -0.52 -28.64 -4.93
CA GLY A 308 -1.95 -28.44 -5.19
C GLY A 308 -2.78 -29.69 -4.87
N GLY A 309 -3.95 -29.80 -5.50
CA GLY A 309 -4.86 -30.94 -5.34
C GLY A 309 -5.98 -30.70 -4.31
N ASN A 310 -6.57 -31.77 -3.78
CA ASN A 310 -7.71 -31.73 -2.86
C ASN A 310 -7.49 -32.66 -1.66
N PHE A 311 -7.52 -32.14 -0.43
CA PHE A 311 -7.36 -32.89 0.83
C PHE A 311 -6.03 -33.66 0.97
N ASN A 312 -4.93 -33.09 0.48
CA ASN A 312 -3.59 -33.67 0.63
C ASN A 312 -2.94 -33.30 1.96
N ASN A 313 -2.07 -34.16 2.51
CA ASN A 313 -1.42 -33.97 3.80
C ASN A 313 0.07 -34.38 3.75
N ALA A 314 0.96 -33.40 3.82
CA ALA A 314 2.41 -33.56 3.89
C ALA A 314 2.89 -33.25 5.32
N SER A 315 3.28 -34.29 6.06
CA SER A 315 3.54 -34.23 7.52
C SER A 315 4.95 -34.65 7.94
N GLY A 316 5.75 -35.22 7.03
CA GLY A 316 7.16 -35.52 7.27
C GLY A 316 8.06 -34.30 7.04
N PHE A 317 9.21 -34.25 7.72
CA PHE A 317 10.27 -33.27 7.43
C PHE A 317 10.66 -33.35 5.93
N THR A 318 10.70 -32.21 5.24
CA THR A 318 10.93 -32.09 3.78
C THR A 318 10.02 -32.94 2.87
N SER A 319 8.88 -33.43 3.37
CA SER A 319 7.92 -34.21 2.58
C SER A 319 7.19 -33.35 1.53
N SER A 320 6.81 -33.92 0.38
CA SER A 320 6.21 -33.14 -0.71
C SER A 320 5.07 -33.84 -1.46
N ILE A 321 4.08 -33.10 -1.95
CA ILE A 321 2.97 -33.65 -2.75
C ILE A 321 2.74 -32.79 -4.00
N SER A 322 2.87 -33.37 -5.19
CA SER A 322 2.73 -32.65 -6.47
C SER A 322 1.29 -32.34 -6.88
N GLY A 323 0.29 -33.00 -6.28
CA GLY A 323 -1.12 -32.78 -6.58
C GLY A 323 -1.99 -33.98 -6.23
N GLY A 324 -3.24 -33.95 -6.69
CA GLY A 324 -4.21 -35.06 -6.57
C GLY A 324 -5.19 -34.96 -5.42
N GLY A 325 -6.06 -35.97 -5.31
CA GLY A 325 -7.05 -36.09 -4.24
C GLY A 325 -6.61 -37.05 -3.14
N ILE A 326 -6.69 -36.63 -1.87
CA ILE A 326 -6.55 -37.47 -0.66
C ILE A 326 -5.18 -38.18 -0.57
N VAL A 327 -4.11 -37.46 -0.91
CA VAL A 327 -2.73 -37.97 -0.84
C VAL A 327 -2.13 -37.69 0.55
N ASN A 328 -1.66 -38.73 1.23
CA ASN A 328 -0.99 -38.61 2.53
C ASN A 328 0.49 -39.00 2.42
N VAL A 329 1.36 -38.18 3.02
CA VAL A 329 2.82 -38.32 3.04
C VAL A 329 3.30 -37.97 4.45
N ASN A 330 4.02 -38.89 5.09
CA ASN A 330 4.36 -38.78 6.51
C ASN A 330 5.80 -39.20 6.85
N GLN A 331 6.54 -39.78 5.92
CA GLN A 331 7.97 -40.02 6.09
C GLN A 331 8.79 -38.80 5.68
N SER A 332 9.99 -38.67 6.24
CA SER A 332 10.91 -37.60 5.85
C SER A 332 11.30 -37.74 4.37
N GLY A 333 11.15 -36.68 3.58
CA GLY A 333 11.52 -36.65 2.15
C GLY A 333 10.63 -37.45 1.17
N GLU A 334 9.48 -37.99 1.60
CA GLU A 334 8.57 -38.79 0.76
C GLU A 334 7.76 -37.91 -0.25
N TRP A 335 7.33 -38.48 -1.41
CA TRP A 335 6.61 -37.75 -2.49
C TRP A 335 5.53 -38.56 -3.25
N LYS A 336 4.42 -37.89 -3.68
CA LYS A 336 3.24 -38.47 -4.41
C LYS A 336 2.48 -37.47 -5.35
N ALA A 337 1.51 -37.93 -6.16
CA ALA A 337 0.76 -37.18 -7.21
C ALA A 337 -0.74 -37.62 -7.39
N GLY A 338 -1.57 -36.88 -8.18
CA GLY A 338 -2.92 -37.36 -8.60
C GLY A 338 -3.86 -36.38 -9.36
N THR A 339 -5.14 -36.76 -9.52
CA THR A 339 -6.16 -36.20 -10.47
C THR A 339 -7.49 -35.70 -9.83
N VAL A 340 -8.35 -34.98 -10.61
CA VAL A 340 -9.62 -34.33 -10.16
C VAL A 340 -10.71 -34.30 -11.27
N THR A 341 -12.01 -34.32 -10.92
CA THR A 341 -13.18 -34.10 -11.83
C THR A 341 -14.34 -33.30 -11.19
N THR A 342 -14.88 -32.32 -11.93
CA THR A 342 -16.30 -31.81 -11.99
C THR A 342 -17.03 -31.33 -10.72
N ASP A 343 -18.06 -30.47 -10.71
CA ASP A 343 -18.70 -29.45 -11.61
C ASP A 343 -19.85 -28.80 -10.77
N ILE A 344 -20.75 -27.99 -11.37
CA ILE A 344 -22.17 -27.67 -11.01
C ILE A 344 -22.53 -26.18 -10.79
N THR A 345 -23.03 -25.57 -11.88
CA THR A 345 -24.42 -25.05 -12.03
C THR A 345 -25.22 -24.52 -10.81
N GLN A 346 -24.61 -23.77 -9.88
CA GLN A 346 -25.32 -23.05 -8.81
C GLN A 346 -25.12 -21.52 -8.86
N LEU A 347 -25.18 -20.91 -10.06
CA LEU A 347 -24.93 -19.46 -10.25
C LEU A 347 -25.84 -18.79 -11.31
N GLN A 348 -27.02 -19.36 -11.58
CA GLN A 348 -28.01 -18.82 -12.54
C GLN A 348 -29.39 -18.48 -11.93
N ALA A 349 -29.51 -18.44 -10.59
CA ALA A 349 -30.81 -18.27 -9.92
C ALA A 349 -31.11 -16.84 -9.43
N ASP A 350 -30.10 -16.03 -9.10
CA ASP A 350 -30.29 -14.82 -8.27
C ASP A 350 -30.34 -13.48 -9.06
N VAL A 351 -30.83 -13.51 -10.31
CA VAL A 351 -30.95 -12.30 -11.17
C VAL A 351 -32.42 -11.99 -11.44
N ALA A 352 -33.15 -11.52 -10.42
CA ALA A 352 -34.47 -10.91 -10.59
C ALA A 352 -34.90 -10.04 -9.38
N ALA A 353 -34.70 -8.70 -9.46
CA ALA A 353 -35.71 -7.64 -9.19
C ALA A 353 -35.14 -6.28 -8.69
N ILE A 354 -35.92 -5.20 -8.97
CA ILE A 354 -36.05 -3.88 -8.28
C ILE A 354 -35.56 -2.62 -9.06
N VAL A 355 -36.48 -1.63 -9.22
CA VAL A 355 -36.43 -0.31 -9.94
C VAL A 355 -37.55 0.62 -9.36
N VAL A 356 -37.73 1.92 -9.65
CA VAL A 356 -37.06 3.21 -9.26
C VAL A 356 -38.10 4.37 -9.43
N PRO A 357 -38.34 5.26 -8.44
CA PRO A 357 -38.35 6.74 -8.71
C PRO A 357 -37.89 7.63 -7.49
N ASP A 358 -37.31 8.84 -7.62
CA ASP A 358 -37.80 10.17 -8.11
C ASP A 358 -38.91 10.79 -7.18
N VAL A 359 -39.03 12.10 -6.84
CA VAL A 359 -38.87 13.38 -7.60
C VAL A 359 -38.62 14.64 -6.71
N SER A 360 -37.98 15.67 -7.29
CA SER A 360 -38.10 17.16 -7.13
C SER A 360 -38.38 17.90 -5.79
N GLY A 361 -37.73 19.06 -5.61
CA GLY A 361 -37.95 19.99 -4.48
C GLY A 361 -37.39 21.42 -4.65
N LEU A 362 -37.53 22.03 -5.84
CA LEU A 362 -36.95 23.35 -6.16
C LEU A 362 -37.83 24.53 -5.69
N THR A 363 -37.85 24.85 -4.39
CA THR A 363 -38.56 26.05 -3.87
C THR A 363 -37.94 26.68 -2.61
N THR A 364 -36.66 26.40 -2.32
CA THR A 364 -35.97 26.89 -1.10
C THR A 364 -34.96 28.02 -1.39
N SER A 365 -34.59 28.24 -2.65
CA SER A 365 -33.39 29.00 -3.05
C SER A 365 -33.47 30.53 -2.99
N VAL A 366 -34.55 31.12 -2.45
CA VAL A 366 -34.76 32.60 -2.47
C VAL A 366 -34.63 33.25 -1.09
N ASN A 367 -34.79 32.51 0.01
CA ASN A 367 -34.75 33.09 1.36
C ASN A 367 -33.35 33.14 2.00
N ASN A 368 -32.35 32.44 1.44
CA ASN A 368 -31.01 32.34 2.06
C ASN A 368 -30.14 33.61 1.92
N LEU A 369 -30.48 34.54 1.01
CA LEU A 369 -29.52 35.58 0.60
C LEU A 369 -29.12 36.58 1.71
N ASN A 370 -30.01 36.80 2.70
CA ASN A 370 -29.83 37.79 3.78
C ASN A 370 -29.19 37.23 5.07
N SER A 371 -29.02 35.92 5.22
CA SER A 371 -28.31 35.31 6.38
C SER A 371 -26.81 35.10 6.13
N LEU A 372 -26.30 35.47 4.96
CA LEU A 372 -25.02 35.01 4.41
C LEU A 372 -23.78 35.88 4.76
N PHE A 373 -23.89 36.80 5.72
CA PHE A 373 -22.78 37.68 6.13
C PHE A 373 -22.68 37.93 7.64
N THR A 374 -23.43 37.21 8.46
CA THR A 374 -23.32 37.32 9.92
C THR A 374 -22.08 36.56 10.40
N GLY A 375 -21.01 37.28 10.75
CA GLY A 375 -19.76 36.68 11.26
C GLY A 375 -18.52 36.83 10.37
N VAL A 376 -18.39 37.90 9.60
CA VAL A 376 -17.14 38.22 8.87
C VAL A 376 -16.61 39.59 9.30
N THR A 377 -15.34 39.63 9.70
CA THR A 377 -14.59 40.86 10.01
C THR A 377 -13.23 40.83 9.32
N ARG A 378 -12.61 41.98 9.05
CA ARG A 378 -11.25 42.04 8.47
C ARG A 378 -10.33 42.87 9.36
N ASN A 379 -9.10 42.40 9.55
CA ASN A 379 -8.05 43.13 10.24
C ASN A 379 -6.78 43.13 9.38
N GLY A 380 -6.34 44.31 8.92
CA GLY A 380 -5.28 44.43 7.92
C GLY A 380 -5.61 43.62 6.66
N SER A 381 -4.66 42.82 6.17
CA SER A 381 -4.83 41.92 5.01
C SER A 381 -5.58 40.61 5.30
N ILE A 382 -6.11 40.42 6.52
CA ILE A 382 -6.66 39.14 7.00
C ILE A 382 -8.18 39.25 7.15
N LEU A 383 -8.95 38.40 6.45
CA LEU A 383 -10.36 38.17 6.78
C LEU A 383 -10.48 37.13 7.90
N GLN A 384 -11.14 37.51 8.98
CA GLN A 384 -11.55 36.66 10.10
C GLN A 384 -13.02 36.24 9.91
N PHE A 385 -13.28 34.95 10.08
CA PHE A 385 -14.61 34.35 9.96
C PHE A 385 -15.02 33.77 11.32
N ASP A 386 -15.96 34.44 11.98
CA ASP A 386 -16.57 33.96 13.22
C ASP A 386 -17.81 33.10 12.87
N SER A 387 -17.83 31.84 13.30
CA SER A 387 -19.00 30.95 13.21
C SER A 387 -19.48 30.56 11.79
N MET A 388 -18.62 30.54 10.78
CA MET A 388 -18.96 30.10 9.41
C MET A 388 -17.97 29.07 8.82
N ASN A 389 -18.41 28.29 7.84
CA ASN A 389 -17.63 27.26 7.13
C ASN A 389 -17.09 27.77 5.77
N LEU A 390 -15.94 27.26 5.34
CA LEU A 390 -15.33 27.55 4.04
C LEU A 390 -15.44 26.34 3.09
N GLN A 391 -15.87 26.58 1.84
CA GLN A 391 -15.95 25.58 0.78
C GLN A 391 -15.03 25.98 -0.38
N VAL A 392 -14.24 25.04 -0.91
CA VAL A 392 -13.35 25.26 -2.05
C VAL A 392 -13.84 24.43 -3.25
N THR A 393 -14.15 25.11 -4.35
CA THR A 393 -14.51 24.50 -5.63
C THR A 393 -13.68 25.12 -6.75
N ASN A 394 -13.03 24.29 -7.57
CA ASN A 394 -12.15 24.74 -8.65
C ASN A 394 -12.96 25.38 -9.80
N GLY A 395 -12.77 26.69 -10.00
CA GLY A 395 -13.29 27.42 -11.16
C GLY A 395 -12.22 27.64 -12.23
N LEU A 396 -12.32 26.87 -13.33
CA LEU A 396 -11.77 27.18 -14.67
C LEU A 396 -10.36 27.82 -14.74
N GLY A 397 -9.32 26.99 -14.62
CA GLY A 397 -7.96 27.34 -15.03
C GLY A 397 -7.16 26.12 -15.48
N ALA A 398 -6.72 26.10 -16.74
CA ALA A 398 -5.89 25.00 -17.26
C ALA A 398 -4.43 25.14 -16.80
N THR A 399 -3.81 24.03 -16.37
CA THR A 399 -2.43 24.02 -15.82
C THR A 399 -1.34 23.99 -16.90
N HIS A 400 -1.55 24.64 -18.05
CA HIS A 400 -0.58 24.73 -19.14
C HIS A 400 -0.66 26.09 -19.87
N GLY A 401 0.47 26.77 -19.98
CA GLY A 401 0.67 27.89 -20.91
C GLY A 401 0.53 29.28 -20.30
N ASP A 402 1.64 30.00 -20.21
CA ASP A 402 1.68 31.45 -20.05
C ASP A 402 1.08 32.13 -21.30
N THR A 403 0.16 33.08 -21.10
CA THR A 403 -0.47 33.83 -22.21
C THR A 403 0.32 35.06 -22.66
N ASN A 404 1.43 35.43 -22.01
CA ASN A 404 2.06 36.76 -22.16
C ASN A 404 3.60 36.78 -22.39
N ALA A 405 4.23 35.69 -22.83
CA ALA A 405 5.67 35.68 -23.14
C ALA A 405 5.98 35.63 -24.66
N PRO A 406 6.77 36.58 -25.22
CA PRO A 406 7.25 36.50 -26.60
C PRO A 406 8.39 35.46 -26.76
N PRO A 407 8.57 34.86 -27.96
CA PRO A 407 9.47 33.73 -28.13
C PRO A 407 10.94 34.14 -28.30
N SER A 408 11.74 34.05 -27.23
CA SER A 408 13.21 33.93 -27.37
C SER A 408 13.80 32.85 -26.46
N GLN A 409 14.20 31.76 -27.13
CA GLN A 409 15.03 30.62 -26.72
C GLN A 409 15.51 30.50 -25.27
N GLY A 410 15.28 29.33 -24.66
CA GLY A 410 16.38 28.66 -23.93
C GLY A 410 16.12 28.04 -22.56
N ASN A 411 14.91 28.06 -21.98
CA ASN A 411 14.71 27.36 -20.69
C ASN A 411 13.25 26.91 -20.41
N PRO A 412 12.89 25.64 -20.67
CA PRO A 412 11.57 25.09 -20.34
C PRO A 412 11.60 24.39 -18.97
N GLY A 413 11.06 25.01 -17.91
CA GLY A 413 10.93 24.29 -16.63
C GLY A 413 10.57 25.05 -15.35
N GLN A 414 10.35 26.37 -15.36
CA GLN A 414 9.95 27.09 -14.14
C GLN A 414 8.45 26.93 -13.86
N VAL A 415 8.11 26.07 -12.90
CA VAL A 415 6.80 26.04 -12.23
C VAL A 415 6.82 26.95 -11.00
N ASN A 416 5.70 27.60 -10.69
CA ASN A 416 5.61 28.63 -9.65
C ASN A 416 5.53 28.09 -8.20
N GLY A 417 5.69 26.78 -7.99
CA GLY A 417 5.85 26.16 -6.66
C GLY A 417 4.60 26.11 -5.77
N LEU A 418 3.45 26.62 -6.21
CA LEU A 418 2.22 26.63 -5.42
C LEU A 418 1.45 25.31 -5.60
N GLY A 419 1.58 24.41 -4.63
CA GLY A 419 0.71 23.24 -4.48
C GLY A 419 -0.67 23.64 -3.95
N ASN A 420 -1.72 22.88 -4.28
CA ASN A 420 -3.10 23.28 -4.02
C ASN A 420 -3.50 23.22 -2.54
N VAL A 421 -2.94 22.28 -1.76
CA VAL A 421 -3.16 22.13 -0.31
C VAL A 421 -1.91 21.54 0.35
N ILE A 422 -1.31 22.25 1.31
CA ILE A 422 -0.20 21.77 2.16
C ILE A 422 -0.70 21.81 3.61
N ILE A 423 -0.58 20.70 4.36
CA ILE A 423 -0.98 20.68 5.78
C ILE A 423 -0.01 19.85 6.62
N GLY A 424 0.88 20.54 7.32
CA GLY A 424 1.92 19.96 8.17
C GLY A 424 2.95 21.02 8.59
N TYR A 425 3.83 20.66 9.53
CA TYR A 425 4.85 21.56 10.08
C TYR A 425 6.10 21.60 9.18
N ASN A 426 6.49 22.78 8.71
CA ASN A 426 7.58 22.93 7.73
C ASN A 426 8.95 23.15 8.39
N GLU A 427 9.54 22.07 8.91
CA GLU A 427 10.87 22.16 9.53
C GLU A 427 12.00 22.28 8.50
N ASN A 428 13.01 23.09 8.84
CA ASN A 428 14.32 23.09 8.21
C ASN A 428 15.17 21.96 8.82
N ILE A 429 15.36 20.87 8.08
CA ILE A 429 16.21 19.77 8.51
C ILE A 429 17.67 20.22 8.41
N THR A 430 18.36 20.36 9.55
CA THR A 430 19.82 20.49 9.60
C THR A 430 20.45 19.12 9.32
N PRO A 431 21.50 19.02 8.47
CA PRO A 431 22.02 17.73 8.04
C PRO A 431 22.66 16.95 9.19
N PHE A 432 22.15 15.75 9.46
CA PHE A 432 22.82 14.79 10.35
C PHE A 432 23.80 13.96 9.53
N LEU A 433 25.09 14.00 9.93
CA LEU A 433 26.18 13.27 9.28
C LEU A 433 26.15 11.78 9.68
N GLY A 434 26.17 10.87 8.70
CA GLY A 434 26.32 9.44 8.96
C GLY A 434 25.76 8.53 7.86
N ASP A 435 26.36 8.56 6.67
CA ASP A 435 26.20 7.43 5.74
C ASP A 435 27.08 6.26 6.22
N VAL A 436 26.58 5.03 6.08
CA VAL A 436 27.25 3.80 6.52
C VAL A 436 28.04 3.12 5.39
N ASP A 437 27.84 3.56 4.15
CA ASP A 437 28.57 3.04 2.98
C ASP A 437 29.83 3.89 2.71
N ASN A 438 31.00 3.26 2.86
CA ASN A 438 32.32 3.90 2.76
C ASN A 438 32.71 4.33 1.33
N ASN A 439 32.00 5.31 0.76
CA ASN A 439 32.27 5.88 -0.56
C ASN A 439 32.60 7.38 -0.40
N PRO A 440 33.74 7.90 -0.91
CA PRO A 440 34.12 9.29 -0.72
C PRO A 440 33.12 10.24 -1.40
N ALA A 441 32.55 11.15 -0.61
CA ALA A 441 31.50 12.06 -1.04
C ALA A 441 31.87 12.87 -2.29
N THR A 442 30.99 12.88 -3.29
CA THR A 442 31.08 13.83 -4.41
C THR A 442 30.35 15.13 -4.06
N PRO A 443 30.76 16.32 -4.55
CA PRO A 443 30.26 17.60 -4.02
C PRO A 443 28.81 17.99 -4.34
N ASN A 444 27.97 17.07 -4.84
CA ASN A 444 26.64 17.34 -5.38
C ASN A 444 25.50 16.54 -4.72
N GLU A 445 25.71 16.00 -3.51
CA GLU A 445 24.60 15.45 -2.70
C GLU A 445 23.64 16.58 -2.25
N PRO A 446 22.31 16.44 -2.41
CA PRO A 446 21.41 17.59 -2.33
C PRO A 446 21.03 17.98 -0.89
N VAL A 447 21.32 19.24 -0.56
CA VAL A 447 20.63 20.01 0.49
C VAL A 447 19.10 19.90 0.33
N SER A 448 18.37 19.91 1.45
CA SER A 448 16.89 19.82 1.52
C SER A 448 16.18 20.65 0.44
N ASN A 449 15.62 19.98 -0.57
CA ASN A 449 15.12 20.61 -1.79
C ASN A 449 13.62 20.31 -2.03
N LYS A 450 12.77 21.00 -1.26
CA LYS A 450 11.29 20.94 -1.32
C LYS A 450 10.73 21.83 -2.44
N THR A 451 10.90 21.46 -3.71
CA THR A 451 10.60 22.33 -4.89
C THR A 451 9.44 21.87 -5.79
N GLY A 452 8.74 20.79 -5.42
CA GLY A 452 7.66 20.21 -6.23
C GLY A 452 6.22 20.68 -5.93
N SER A 453 5.36 20.78 -6.94
CA SER A 453 3.92 21.11 -6.82
C SER A 453 3.05 19.88 -6.54
N HIS A 454 2.80 19.57 -5.26
CA HIS A 454 2.03 18.39 -4.83
C HIS A 454 0.54 18.69 -4.60
N ASN A 455 -0.29 17.63 -4.65
CA ASN A 455 -1.72 17.74 -4.38
C ASN A 455 -2.03 17.69 -2.87
N LEU A 456 -1.24 16.93 -2.10
CA LEU A 456 -1.34 16.81 -0.65
C LEU A 456 0.00 16.38 -0.04
N VAL A 457 0.45 17.10 1.00
CA VAL A 457 1.67 16.83 1.78
C VAL A 457 1.29 16.81 3.26
N VAL A 458 1.48 15.69 3.97
CA VAL A 458 1.01 15.49 5.36
C VAL A 458 1.97 14.64 6.20
N GLY A 459 2.81 15.29 7.00
CA GLY A 459 3.77 14.61 7.87
C GLY A 459 4.99 15.49 8.19
N TYR A 460 6.06 14.88 8.73
CA TYR A 460 7.34 15.55 8.98
C TYR A 460 8.46 14.94 8.11
N GLY A 461 9.55 15.68 7.94
CA GLY A 461 10.79 15.16 7.33
C GLY A 461 10.75 14.91 5.81
N HIS A 462 9.65 15.21 5.11
CA HIS A 462 9.50 14.89 3.68
C HIS A 462 10.39 15.71 2.75
N ASN A 463 10.91 15.06 1.71
CA ASN A 463 11.69 15.68 0.63
C ASN A 463 11.04 15.40 -0.73
N TYR A 464 10.81 16.43 -1.56
CA TYR A 464 10.00 16.30 -2.77
C TYR A 464 10.33 17.31 -3.87
N GLN A 465 10.43 16.81 -5.10
CA GLN A 465 10.91 17.58 -6.28
C GLN A 465 10.00 17.45 -7.51
N SER A 466 8.85 16.76 -7.39
CA SER A 466 7.96 16.42 -8.51
C SER A 466 6.57 17.05 -8.41
N TYR A 467 5.64 16.67 -9.29
CA TYR A 467 4.26 17.17 -9.24
C TYR A 467 3.19 16.07 -9.35
N GLY A 468 2.00 16.39 -8.83
CA GLY A 468 0.80 15.56 -8.95
C GLY A 468 0.73 14.34 -8.02
N GLY A 469 1.50 14.32 -6.93
CA GLY A 469 1.57 13.22 -5.96
C GLY A 469 0.89 13.48 -4.61
N ILE A 470 0.88 12.44 -3.76
CA ILE A 470 0.50 12.48 -2.33
C ILE A 470 1.70 11.96 -1.52
N VAL A 471 2.15 12.69 -0.50
CA VAL A 471 3.14 12.20 0.48
C VAL A 471 2.57 12.30 1.89
N SER A 472 2.65 11.21 2.65
CA SER A 472 2.32 11.18 4.07
C SER A 472 3.18 10.21 4.88
N GLY A 473 3.28 10.41 6.20
CA GLY A 473 4.06 9.61 7.13
C GLY A 473 5.20 10.41 7.78
N GLY A 474 6.40 9.82 7.86
CA GLY A 474 7.61 10.49 8.35
C GLY A 474 8.84 10.20 7.49
N GLU A 475 9.57 11.22 7.06
CA GLU A 475 10.87 11.09 6.35
C GLU A 475 10.79 10.37 4.98
N ASN A 476 9.59 10.36 4.39
CA ASN A 476 9.35 9.79 3.05
C ASN A 476 9.81 10.76 1.92
N VAL A 477 10.27 10.19 0.80
CA VAL A 477 10.83 10.92 -0.37
C VAL A 477 10.00 10.68 -1.62
N ILE A 478 9.61 11.75 -2.33
CA ILE A 478 8.89 11.67 -3.61
C ILE A 478 9.57 12.50 -4.70
N SER A 479 10.14 11.83 -5.71
CA SER A 479 10.73 12.49 -6.89
C SER A 479 10.07 12.08 -8.22
N GLY A 480 9.31 10.98 -8.25
CA GLY A 480 8.59 10.54 -9.45
C GLY A 480 7.38 11.43 -9.77
N ARG A 481 7.16 11.74 -11.05
CA ARG A 481 5.93 12.45 -11.49
C ARG A 481 4.72 11.55 -11.23
N TRP A 482 3.64 12.13 -10.68
CA TRP A 482 2.42 11.40 -10.31
C TRP A 482 2.63 10.20 -9.36
N SER A 483 3.76 10.17 -8.63
CA SER A 483 4.05 9.11 -7.66
C SER A 483 3.48 9.43 -6.28
N ASN A 484 3.31 8.41 -5.44
CA ASN A 484 2.72 8.56 -4.10
C ASN A 484 3.40 7.71 -3.03
N VAL A 485 3.37 8.23 -1.80
CA VAL A 485 3.67 7.51 -0.56
C VAL A 485 2.57 7.84 0.43
N THR A 486 1.69 6.87 0.74
CA THR A 486 0.47 7.14 1.55
C THR A 486 0.61 6.86 3.04
N GLY A 487 1.78 6.41 3.49
CA GLY A 487 2.10 6.17 4.90
C GLY A 487 3.49 5.59 5.14
N GLY A 488 3.73 5.13 6.37
CA GLY A 488 5.00 4.54 6.79
C GLY A 488 6.14 5.57 6.94
N SER A 489 7.38 5.09 6.99
CA SER A 489 8.56 5.93 7.20
C SER A 489 9.78 5.50 6.37
N TRP A 490 10.64 6.46 5.98
CA TRP A 490 11.81 6.26 5.13
C TRP A 490 11.53 5.63 3.74
N ASN A 491 10.29 5.69 3.28
CA ASN A 491 9.88 5.16 1.98
C ASN A 491 10.19 6.15 0.84
N ARG A 492 10.60 5.62 -0.33
CA ARG A 492 11.02 6.39 -1.50
C ARG A 492 10.19 6.01 -2.73
N ALA A 493 9.43 6.95 -3.27
CA ALA A 493 8.73 6.80 -4.56
C ALA A 493 9.40 7.71 -5.62
N THR A 494 10.27 7.12 -6.43
CA THR A 494 11.14 7.86 -7.37
C THR A 494 10.82 7.59 -8.84
N GLY A 495 10.12 6.49 -9.13
CA GLY A 495 9.67 6.16 -10.49
C GLY A 495 8.44 6.97 -10.92
N TYR A 496 8.28 7.18 -12.24
CA TYR A 496 7.05 7.76 -12.81
C TYR A 496 5.82 6.91 -12.45
N VAL A 497 4.79 7.51 -11.86
CA VAL A 497 3.57 6.82 -11.36
C VAL A 497 3.93 5.62 -10.45
N SER A 498 5.02 5.74 -9.67
CA SER A 498 5.38 4.76 -8.64
C SER A 498 4.54 4.96 -7.37
N SER A 499 4.38 3.91 -6.58
CA SER A 499 3.58 3.95 -5.35
C SER A 499 4.22 3.14 -4.21
N VAL A 500 4.20 3.71 -3.01
CA VAL A 500 4.46 2.96 -1.76
C VAL A 500 3.30 3.20 -0.80
N SER A 501 2.58 2.14 -0.43
CA SER A 501 1.39 2.32 0.42
C SER A 501 1.76 2.58 1.89
N SER A 502 2.77 1.88 2.42
CA SER A 502 3.23 2.02 3.81
C SER A 502 4.55 1.27 4.03
N GLY A 503 4.92 1.03 5.28
CA GLY A 503 6.08 0.23 5.70
C GLY A 503 7.31 1.06 6.07
N PHE A 504 8.46 0.42 6.19
CA PHE A 504 9.74 1.03 6.55
C PHE A 504 10.80 0.84 5.44
N LEU A 505 11.50 1.91 5.05
CA LEU A 505 12.67 1.86 4.15
C LEU A 505 12.40 1.23 2.76
N ASN A 506 11.17 1.28 2.24
CA ASN A 506 10.84 0.67 0.94
C ASN A 506 11.12 1.64 -0.22
N THR A 507 11.59 1.14 -1.37
CA THR A 507 11.92 1.97 -2.54
C THR A 507 11.20 1.48 -3.81
N ALA A 508 10.23 2.27 -4.29
CA ALA A 508 9.58 2.09 -5.58
C ALA A 508 10.23 3.03 -6.62
N ALA A 509 11.21 2.51 -7.35
CA ALA A 509 12.02 3.25 -8.33
C ALA A 509 11.62 3.01 -9.79
N GLY A 510 10.94 1.89 -10.08
CA GLY A 510 10.49 1.56 -11.43
C GLY A 510 9.33 2.43 -11.90
N ILE A 511 9.23 2.66 -13.21
CA ILE A 511 8.06 3.27 -13.85
C ILE A 511 6.85 2.36 -13.61
N HIS A 512 5.74 2.90 -13.10
CA HIS A 512 4.55 2.14 -12.65
C HIS A 512 4.84 1.05 -11.59
N SER A 513 5.94 1.17 -10.82
CA SER A 513 6.24 0.23 -9.74
C SER A 513 5.35 0.43 -8.51
N SER A 514 5.13 -0.63 -7.74
CA SER A 514 4.30 -0.58 -6.52
C SER A 514 4.86 -1.41 -5.36
N ILE A 515 4.81 -0.86 -4.15
CA ILE A 515 5.09 -1.59 -2.91
C ILE A 515 3.93 -1.39 -1.93
N SER A 516 3.34 -2.49 -1.45
CA SER A 516 2.18 -2.42 -0.52
C SER A 516 2.56 -2.26 0.96
N GLY A 517 3.79 -2.61 1.34
CA GLY A 517 4.27 -2.51 2.72
C GLY A 517 5.55 -3.29 2.98
N GLY A 518 5.77 -3.67 4.24
CA GLY A 518 6.95 -4.42 4.70
C GLY A 518 8.16 -3.55 5.03
N SER A 519 9.34 -4.18 5.12
CA SER A 519 10.60 -3.53 5.45
C SER A 519 11.65 -3.70 4.34
N SER A 520 12.30 -2.61 3.94
CA SER A 520 13.50 -2.63 3.10
C SER A 520 13.32 -3.28 1.73
N ASN A 521 12.10 -3.25 1.17
CA ASN A 521 11.80 -3.84 -0.14
C ASN A 521 12.13 -2.88 -1.30
N LEU A 522 12.50 -3.43 -2.45
CA LEU A 522 12.89 -2.69 -3.66
C LEU A 522 12.05 -3.14 -4.86
N ALA A 523 11.35 -2.20 -5.50
CA ALA A 523 10.64 -2.41 -6.78
C ALA A 523 11.22 -1.44 -7.82
N SER A 524 12.17 -1.92 -8.63
CA SER A 524 12.96 -1.09 -9.57
C SER A 524 12.66 -1.35 -11.05
N GLY A 525 12.04 -2.49 -11.38
CA GLY A 525 11.65 -2.81 -12.76
C GLY A 525 10.42 -2.04 -13.25
N PHE A 526 10.26 -1.90 -14.57
CA PHE A 526 9.04 -1.37 -15.19
C PHE A 526 7.83 -2.23 -14.79
N GLN A 527 6.76 -1.63 -14.25
CA GLN A 527 5.58 -2.35 -13.72
C GLN A 527 5.91 -3.44 -12.67
N SER A 528 7.03 -3.32 -11.96
CA SER A 528 7.39 -4.26 -10.88
C SER A 528 6.51 -4.08 -9.63
N SER A 529 6.29 -5.15 -8.88
CA SER A 529 5.51 -5.10 -7.63
C SER A 529 6.09 -5.94 -6.50
N VAL A 530 6.00 -5.42 -5.27
CA VAL A 530 6.29 -6.16 -4.04
C VAL A 530 5.13 -6.00 -3.06
N THR A 531 4.50 -7.10 -2.62
CA THR A 531 3.33 -7.01 -1.74
C THR A 531 3.68 -6.86 -0.24
N GLY A 532 4.91 -7.17 0.16
CA GLY A 532 5.37 -6.98 1.53
C GLY A 532 6.60 -7.81 1.87
N GLY A 533 6.73 -8.18 3.15
CA GLY A 533 7.86 -8.96 3.65
C GLY A 533 9.11 -8.11 3.94
N VAL A 534 10.28 -8.75 3.98
CA VAL A 534 11.55 -8.14 4.38
C VAL A 534 12.63 -8.34 3.32
N SER A 535 13.23 -7.23 2.86
CA SER A 535 14.37 -7.22 1.94
C SER A 535 14.13 -7.93 0.59
N ASN A 536 12.91 -7.88 0.07
CA ASN A 536 12.56 -8.46 -1.21
C ASN A 536 12.87 -7.50 -2.37
N ILE A 537 13.26 -8.05 -3.53
CA ILE A 537 13.71 -7.29 -4.71
C ILE A 537 12.90 -7.72 -5.94
N ALA A 538 12.20 -6.79 -6.58
CA ALA A 538 11.54 -6.93 -7.88
C ALA A 538 12.17 -5.95 -8.89
N SER A 539 13.15 -6.43 -9.66
CA SER A 539 13.94 -5.61 -10.60
C SER A 539 13.65 -5.90 -12.07
N GLY A 540 13.07 -7.06 -12.39
CA GLY A 540 12.63 -7.42 -13.75
C GLY A 540 11.46 -6.59 -14.27
N SER A 541 11.27 -6.53 -15.60
CA SER A 541 10.04 -5.96 -16.19
C SER A 541 8.84 -6.82 -15.77
N ARG A 542 7.75 -6.18 -15.31
CA ARG A 542 6.54 -6.84 -14.80
C ARG A 542 6.82 -7.89 -13.71
N SER A 543 7.95 -7.77 -13.00
CA SER A 543 8.35 -8.70 -11.96
C SER A 543 7.47 -8.57 -10.71
N THR A 544 7.23 -9.68 -10.01
CA THR A 544 6.37 -9.70 -8.83
C THR A 544 6.99 -10.52 -7.70
N VAL A 545 7.08 -9.92 -6.50
CA VAL A 545 7.36 -10.66 -5.27
C VAL A 545 6.18 -10.57 -4.30
N GLY A 546 5.55 -11.71 -4.01
CA GLY A 546 4.36 -11.79 -3.16
C GLY A 546 4.60 -11.59 -1.67
N GLY A 547 5.85 -11.70 -1.20
CA GLY A 547 6.24 -11.49 0.19
C GLY A 547 7.46 -12.33 0.60
N GLY A 548 7.52 -12.72 1.87
CA GLY A 548 8.61 -13.52 2.43
C GLY A 548 9.86 -12.71 2.78
N ARG A 549 11.03 -13.36 2.83
CA ARG A 549 12.31 -12.76 3.24
C ARG A 549 13.39 -12.96 2.18
N VAL A 550 14.05 -11.88 1.75
CA VAL A 550 15.22 -11.89 0.84
C VAL A 550 14.94 -12.60 -0.51
N ASN A 551 13.72 -12.50 -1.03
CA ASN A 551 13.35 -13.06 -2.32
C ASN A 551 13.66 -12.09 -3.48
N VAL A 552 14.05 -12.63 -4.64
CA VAL A 552 14.51 -11.85 -5.80
C VAL A 552 13.77 -12.26 -7.07
N ALA A 553 13.06 -11.32 -7.70
CA ALA A 553 12.50 -11.45 -9.04
C ALA A 553 13.23 -10.49 -9.99
N ASP A 554 14.31 -10.98 -10.62
CA ASP A 554 15.23 -10.21 -11.46
C ASP A 554 15.27 -10.66 -12.93
N GLY A 555 14.47 -11.67 -13.31
CA GLY A 555 14.32 -12.12 -14.69
C GLY A 555 13.74 -11.04 -15.61
N VAL A 556 14.14 -11.05 -16.89
CA VAL A 556 13.94 -9.92 -17.83
C VAL A 556 12.48 -9.47 -17.91
N ASP A 557 11.53 -10.41 -18.01
CA ASP A 557 10.10 -10.12 -18.10
C ASP A 557 9.21 -11.15 -17.37
N ALA A 558 8.24 -10.64 -16.61
CA ALA A 558 7.22 -11.41 -15.88
C ALA A 558 7.77 -12.47 -14.90
N SER A 559 8.96 -12.25 -14.34
CA SER A 559 9.54 -13.09 -13.28
C SER A 559 8.74 -12.97 -11.98
N THR A 560 8.40 -14.10 -11.36
CA THR A 560 7.51 -14.17 -10.19
C THR A 560 8.11 -15.03 -9.07
N VAL A 561 8.19 -14.46 -7.87
CA VAL A 561 8.43 -15.22 -6.63
C VAL A 561 7.24 -15.03 -5.69
N SER A 562 6.45 -16.07 -5.45
CA SER A 562 5.23 -15.92 -4.64
C SER A 562 5.52 -15.69 -3.14
N GLY A 563 6.67 -16.16 -2.63
CA GLY A 563 7.10 -15.97 -1.24
C GLY A 563 8.28 -16.87 -0.84
N GLY A 564 8.37 -17.20 0.45
CA GLY A 564 9.41 -18.06 1.04
C GLY A 564 10.67 -17.31 1.51
N ASP A 565 11.81 -18.00 1.60
CA ASP A 565 13.10 -17.43 2.02
C ASP A 565 14.20 -17.62 0.96
N ARG A 566 14.87 -16.53 0.56
CA ARG A 566 16.03 -16.53 -0.35
C ARG A 566 15.79 -17.16 -1.73
N ASN A 567 14.54 -17.16 -2.21
CA ASN A 567 14.20 -17.69 -3.54
C ASN A 567 14.53 -16.68 -4.65
N ARG A 568 14.92 -17.15 -5.84
CA ARG A 568 15.25 -16.30 -7.00
C ARG A 568 14.59 -16.77 -8.30
N ALA A 569 13.87 -15.87 -8.97
CA ALA A 569 13.35 -16.03 -10.33
C ALA A 569 14.06 -15.05 -11.29
N GLY A 570 15.03 -15.56 -12.05
CA GLY A 570 16.02 -14.76 -12.81
C GLY A 570 16.10 -15.01 -14.32
N GLY A 571 15.27 -15.90 -14.88
CA GLY A 571 15.30 -16.20 -16.33
C GLY A 571 14.47 -15.25 -17.19
N THR A 572 14.63 -15.35 -18.51
CA THR A 572 14.18 -14.33 -19.47
C THR A 572 12.68 -14.01 -19.43
N ASN A 573 11.79 -14.99 -19.59
CA ASN A 573 10.34 -14.77 -19.60
C ASN A 573 9.63 -15.69 -18.61
N ALA A 574 8.62 -15.17 -17.91
CA ALA A 574 7.62 -15.93 -17.16
C ALA A 574 8.20 -16.98 -16.18
N THR A 575 9.36 -16.70 -15.59
CA THR A 575 10.00 -17.59 -14.61
C THR A 575 9.30 -17.53 -13.26
N THR A 576 9.05 -18.69 -12.66
CA THR A 576 8.22 -18.78 -11.45
C THR A 576 8.92 -19.59 -10.36
N VAL A 577 9.02 -19.02 -9.15
CA VAL A 577 9.27 -19.77 -7.92
C VAL A 577 8.09 -19.58 -6.97
N SER A 578 7.34 -20.65 -6.71
CA SER A 578 6.10 -20.56 -5.92
C SER A 578 6.34 -20.49 -4.39
N GLY A 579 7.56 -20.75 -3.92
CA GLY A 579 7.93 -20.63 -2.51
C GLY A 579 9.10 -21.54 -2.12
N GLY A 580 9.16 -21.91 -0.84
CA GLY A 580 10.23 -22.75 -0.28
C GLY A 580 11.48 -21.95 0.11
N VAL A 581 12.64 -22.59 0.03
CA VAL A 581 13.92 -22.05 0.55
C VAL A 581 15.01 -22.12 -0.51
N LYS A 582 15.70 -21.00 -0.77
CA LYS A 582 16.87 -20.95 -1.68
C LYS A 582 16.66 -21.60 -3.06
N ASN A 583 15.42 -21.65 -3.54
CA ASN A 583 15.10 -22.20 -4.85
C ASN A 583 15.46 -21.18 -5.94
N VAL A 584 16.10 -21.63 -7.01
CA VAL A 584 16.65 -20.80 -8.08
C VAL A 584 16.07 -21.23 -9.44
N ALA A 585 15.31 -20.37 -10.09
CA ALA A 585 14.77 -20.57 -11.44
C ALA A 585 15.36 -19.52 -12.39
N ILE A 586 16.28 -19.92 -13.28
CA ILE A 586 17.06 -19.02 -14.15
C ILE A 586 16.98 -19.35 -15.65
N GLY A 587 16.46 -20.51 -16.03
CA GLY A 587 16.15 -20.80 -17.44
C GLY A 587 14.92 -20.04 -17.93
N ASP A 588 14.77 -19.82 -19.24
CA ASP A 588 13.56 -19.20 -19.82
C ASP A 588 12.30 -20.07 -19.55
N ARG A 589 11.17 -19.47 -19.18
CA ARG A 589 9.90 -20.17 -18.86
C ARG A 589 10.01 -21.30 -17.82
N THR A 590 10.93 -21.20 -16.87
CA THR A 590 11.16 -22.22 -15.83
C THR A 590 10.21 -22.10 -14.64
N THR A 591 9.93 -23.23 -13.98
CA THR A 591 9.10 -23.29 -12.76
C THR A 591 9.76 -24.14 -11.67
N VAL A 592 9.91 -23.58 -10.47
CA VAL A 592 10.18 -24.34 -9.24
C VAL A 592 9.01 -24.16 -8.28
N SER A 593 8.27 -25.22 -8.01
CA SER A 593 7.03 -25.16 -7.22
C SER A 593 7.25 -25.09 -5.70
N GLY A 594 8.45 -25.38 -5.21
CA GLY A 594 8.80 -25.35 -3.79
C GLY A 594 10.02 -26.22 -3.46
N GLY A 595 10.16 -26.62 -2.20
CA GLY A 595 11.28 -27.41 -1.70
C GLY A 595 12.44 -26.55 -1.16
N SER A 596 13.64 -27.14 -1.03
CA SER A 596 14.86 -26.44 -0.59
C SER A 596 16.03 -26.62 -1.56
N ASP A 597 16.73 -25.53 -1.86
CA ASP A 597 17.99 -25.52 -2.63
C ASP A 597 17.88 -26.18 -4.03
N ASN A 598 16.70 -26.16 -4.66
CA ASN A 598 16.51 -26.67 -6.02
C ASN A 598 16.90 -25.65 -7.09
N THR A 599 17.49 -26.09 -8.19
CA THR A 599 17.99 -25.22 -9.28
C THR A 599 17.43 -25.63 -10.65
N ALA A 600 16.67 -24.74 -11.29
CA ALA A 600 16.13 -24.93 -12.65
C ALA A 600 16.81 -23.97 -13.64
N ASN A 601 17.65 -24.53 -14.53
CA ASN A 601 18.54 -23.79 -15.43
C ASN A 601 18.18 -23.94 -16.91
N GLY A 602 17.71 -25.11 -17.35
CA GLY A 602 17.28 -25.31 -18.74
C GLY A 602 15.98 -24.58 -19.07
N GLU A 603 15.81 -24.07 -20.29
CA GLU A 603 14.52 -23.52 -20.75
C GLU A 603 13.39 -24.54 -20.59
N GLY A 604 12.23 -24.09 -20.12
CA GLY A 604 11.04 -24.92 -19.94
C GLY A 604 11.21 -26.03 -18.90
N THR A 605 12.24 -25.98 -18.06
CA THR A 605 12.42 -26.97 -16.98
C THR A 605 11.47 -26.76 -15.82
N ALA A 606 11.08 -27.87 -15.19
CA ALA A 606 10.15 -27.89 -14.07
C ALA A 606 10.67 -28.75 -12.90
N ILE A 607 10.73 -28.17 -11.71
CA ILE A 607 10.97 -28.90 -10.45
C ILE A 607 9.75 -28.75 -9.56
N SER A 608 9.07 -29.86 -9.26
CA SER A 608 7.82 -29.82 -8.46
C SER A 608 8.06 -29.77 -6.94
N GLY A 609 9.28 -30.06 -6.47
CA GLY A 609 9.65 -30.01 -5.06
C GLY A 609 10.95 -30.78 -4.75
N GLY A 610 11.08 -31.23 -3.51
CA GLY A 610 12.26 -31.98 -3.03
C GLY A 610 13.41 -31.07 -2.58
N GLN A 611 14.62 -31.64 -2.51
CA GLN A 611 15.82 -30.95 -2.03
C GLN A 611 17.03 -31.19 -2.94
N PHE A 612 17.84 -30.14 -3.20
CA PHE A 612 19.05 -30.19 -4.03
C PHE A 612 18.86 -30.73 -5.46
N ASN A 613 17.64 -30.71 -6.01
CA ASN A 613 17.42 -31.19 -7.38
C ASN A 613 17.89 -30.13 -8.41
N ASN A 614 18.51 -30.58 -9.50
CA ASN A 614 19.13 -29.70 -10.49
C ASN A 614 18.71 -30.08 -11.93
N THR A 615 18.04 -29.17 -12.65
CA THR A 615 17.56 -29.41 -14.01
C THR A 615 18.23 -28.52 -15.05
N VAL A 616 19.10 -29.11 -15.88
CA VAL A 616 19.97 -28.37 -16.83
C VAL A 616 19.46 -28.45 -18.27
N GLY A 617 18.98 -29.61 -18.73
CA GLY A 617 18.55 -29.82 -20.12
C GLY A 617 17.19 -29.19 -20.46
N LEU A 618 16.98 -28.75 -21.71
CA LEU A 618 15.73 -28.14 -22.16
C LEU A 618 14.52 -29.06 -21.92
N PHE A 619 13.39 -28.51 -21.49
CA PHE A 619 12.12 -29.23 -21.24
C PHE A 619 12.26 -30.48 -20.35
N SER A 620 13.21 -30.46 -19.42
CA SER A 620 13.46 -31.57 -18.50
C SER A 620 12.74 -31.35 -17.16
N SER A 621 12.46 -32.44 -16.44
CA SER A 621 11.67 -32.37 -15.20
C SER A 621 12.20 -33.25 -14.08
N VAL A 622 12.07 -32.75 -12.84
CA VAL A 622 12.24 -33.52 -11.61
C VAL A 622 10.99 -33.35 -10.75
N SER A 623 10.27 -34.43 -10.48
CA SER A 623 9.01 -34.34 -9.72
C SER A 623 9.22 -34.24 -8.19
N GLY A 624 10.38 -34.65 -7.68
CA GLY A 624 10.74 -34.52 -6.27
C GLY A 624 12.00 -35.30 -5.91
N GLY A 625 12.15 -35.64 -4.62
CA GLY A 625 13.30 -36.41 -4.11
C GLY A 625 14.50 -35.56 -3.70
N LEU A 626 15.65 -36.20 -3.51
CA LEU A 626 16.90 -35.61 -3.00
C LEU A 626 18.04 -35.73 -4.03
N ASN A 627 18.69 -34.62 -4.36
CA ASN A 627 19.93 -34.60 -5.15
C ASN A 627 19.83 -35.26 -6.54
N ASN A 628 18.66 -35.19 -7.20
CA ASN A 628 18.48 -35.74 -8.55
C ASN A 628 18.89 -34.70 -9.61
N THR A 629 19.58 -35.14 -10.67
CA THR A 629 20.09 -34.23 -11.72
C THR A 629 19.71 -34.66 -13.13
N THR A 630 19.14 -33.75 -13.92
CA THR A 630 18.87 -33.93 -15.35
C THR A 630 19.83 -33.10 -16.22
N HIS A 631 20.59 -33.75 -17.10
CA HIS A 631 21.68 -33.11 -17.84
C HIS A 631 21.32 -32.67 -19.27
N THR A 632 20.53 -33.46 -20.00
CA THR A 632 20.23 -33.25 -21.43
C THR A 632 18.74 -33.11 -21.70
N ASN A 633 18.38 -32.72 -22.92
CA ASN A 633 17.03 -32.29 -23.26
C ASN A 633 15.99 -33.42 -23.14
N PHE A 634 14.78 -33.04 -22.72
CA PHE A 634 13.61 -33.92 -22.58
C PHE A 634 13.80 -35.08 -21.59
N THR A 635 14.64 -34.90 -20.58
CA THR A 635 14.88 -35.92 -19.55
C THR A 635 13.93 -35.80 -18.37
N SER A 636 13.65 -36.91 -17.70
CA SER A 636 12.72 -36.92 -16.57
C SER A 636 13.21 -37.80 -15.41
N ILE A 637 13.05 -37.30 -14.18
CA ILE A 637 13.23 -38.08 -12.95
C ILE A 637 12.00 -37.90 -12.07
N SER A 638 11.25 -38.98 -11.82
CA SER A 638 10.01 -38.89 -11.02
C SER A 638 10.28 -38.78 -9.51
N GLY A 639 11.46 -39.13 -9.03
CA GLY A 639 11.85 -38.96 -7.63
C GLY A 639 13.08 -39.78 -7.24
N GLY A 640 13.17 -40.13 -5.96
CA GLY A 640 14.28 -40.92 -5.40
C GLY A 640 15.46 -40.06 -4.94
N THR A 641 16.63 -40.67 -4.79
CA THR A 641 17.83 -40.05 -4.24
C THR A 641 19.04 -40.26 -5.15
N GLU A 642 19.72 -39.18 -5.53
CA GLU A 642 20.97 -39.22 -6.32
C GLU A 642 20.84 -39.82 -7.73
N ASN A 643 19.65 -39.78 -8.32
CA ASN A 643 19.45 -40.30 -9.68
C ASN A 643 19.91 -39.29 -10.76
N ASN A 644 20.40 -39.82 -11.88
CA ASN A 644 21.14 -39.06 -12.87
C ASN A 644 20.72 -39.39 -14.32
N ALA A 645 19.92 -38.52 -14.93
CA ALA A 645 19.48 -38.67 -16.32
C ALA A 645 20.38 -37.86 -17.26
N ARG A 646 21.07 -38.56 -18.18
CA ARG A 646 22.09 -37.98 -19.07
C ARG A 646 21.84 -38.18 -20.55
N GLY A 647 21.15 -39.26 -20.96
CA GLY A 647 20.79 -39.45 -22.37
C GLY A 647 19.60 -38.60 -22.80
N GLN A 648 19.55 -38.15 -24.06
CA GLN A 648 18.38 -37.40 -24.55
C GLN A 648 17.12 -38.27 -24.47
N PHE A 649 15.99 -37.71 -24.01
CA PHE A 649 14.76 -38.48 -23.74
C PHE A 649 14.90 -39.62 -22.70
N SER A 650 16.00 -39.68 -21.94
CA SER A 650 16.16 -40.68 -20.87
C SER A 650 15.23 -40.42 -19.68
N SER A 651 14.89 -41.48 -18.95
CA SER A 651 13.96 -41.41 -17.82
C SER A 651 14.38 -42.29 -16.65
N ILE A 652 14.16 -41.80 -15.42
CA ILE A 652 14.34 -42.57 -14.19
C ILE A 652 13.09 -42.43 -13.31
N SER A 653 12.38 -43.52 -13.04
CA SER A 653 11.14 -43.47 -12.27
C SER A 653 11.37 -43.35 -10.75
N GLY A 654 12.58 -43.65 -10.25
CA GLY A 654 12.95 -43.46 -8.85
C GLY A 654 14.15 -44.30 -8.43
N GLY A 655 14.22 -44.64 -7.14
CA GLY A 655 15.30 -45.44 -6.56
C GLY A 655 16.47 -44.59 -6.04
N HIS A 656 17.62 -45.23 -5.82
CA HIS A 656 18.83 -44.59 -5.29
C HIS A 656 20.01 -44.76 -6.27
N ASN A 657 20.73 -43.66 -6.56
CA ASN A 657 21.98 -43.68 -7.32
C ASN A 657 21.89 -44.30 -8.74
N ASN A 658 20.71 -44.30 -9.36
CA ASN A 658 20.55 -44.86 -10.72
C ASN A 658 20.98 -43.85 -11.79
N THR A 659 21.58 -44.33 -12.89
CA THR A 659 22.04 -43.48 -13.99
C THR A 659 21.58 -43.98 -15.35
N ALA A 660 20.85 -43.16 -16.10
CA ALA A 660 20.41 -43.42 -17.47
C ALA A 660 21.21 -42.54 -18.44
N MET A 661 22.21 -43.13 -19.10
CA MET A 661 23.18 -42.42 -19.94
C MET A 661 22.87 -42.46 -21.45
N GLY A 662 22.24 -43.53 -21.93
CA GLY A 662 21.87 -43.66 -23.35
C GLY A 662 20.63 -42.86 -23.74
N SER A 663 20.54 -42.46 -25.02
CA SER A 663 19.35 -41.79 -25.55
C SER A 663 18.15 -42.74 -25.51
N PHE A 664 17.00 -42.26 -25.03
CA PHE A 664 15.82 -43.08 -24.70
C PHE A 664 16.08 -44.20 -23.66
N ALA A 665 17.22 -44.19 -22.93
CA ALA A 665 17.47 -45.16 -21.88
C ALA A 665 16.51 -44.97 -20.69
N SER A 666 16.17 -46.06 -20.02
CA SER A 666 15.20 -46.04 -18.92
C SER A 666 15.64 -46.87 -17.72
N VAL A 667 15.46 -46.31 -16.52
CA VAL A 667 15.60 -47.07 -15.26
C VAL A 667 14.33 -46.92 -14.42
N SER A 668 13.60 -48.03 -14.22
CA SER A 668 12.33 -47.98 -13.48
C SER A 668 12.49 -47.90 -11.95
N GLY A 669 13.70 -48.16 -11.43
CA GLY A 669 14.02 -48.00 -10.00
C GLY A 669 15.20 -48.83 -9.56
N GLY A 670 15.22 -49.20 -8.27
CA GLY A 670 16.30 -49.97 -7.67
C GLY A 670 17.45 -49.11 -7.15
N GLU A 671 18.62 -49.71 -7.01
CA GLU A 671 19.82 -49.09 -6.44
C GLU A 671 21.03 -49.25 -7.37
N SER A 672 21.73 -48.16 -7.67
CA SER A 672 22.98 -48.14 -8.44
C SER A 672 22.91 -48.83 -9.81
N ASN A 673 21.75 -48.81 -10.48
CA ASN A 673 21.60 -49.39 -11.82
C ASN A 673 22.02 -48.41 -12.93
N HIS A 674 22.57 -48.95 -14.01
CA HIS A 674 23.10 -48.20 -15.16
C HIS A 674 22.44 -48.64 -16.48
N ALA A 675 21.97 -47.68 -17.27
CA ALA A 675 21.38 -47.91 -18.60
C ALA A 675 22.07 -46.98 -19.61
N ASP A 676 23.04 -47.51 -20.35
CA ASP A 676 24.08 -46.73 -21.03
C ASP A 676 23.96 -46.73 -22.54
N GLY A 677 23.50 -47.83 -23.09
CA GLY A 677 23.19 -47.90 -24.52
C GLY A 677 21.97 -47.08 -24.88
N ASP A 678 21.93 -46.56 -26.11
CA ASP A 678 20.69 -46.01 -26.65
C ASP A 678 19.59 -47.07 -26.60
N TYR A 679 18.37 -46.69 -26.20
CA TYR A 679 17.23 -47.57 -25.97
C TYR A 679 17.47 -48.72 -24.97
N SER A 680 18.51 -48.63 -24.11
CA SER A 680 18.73 -49.61 -23.05
C SER A 680 17.71 -49.48 -21.92
N SER A 681 17.51 -50.55 -21.15
CA SER A 681 16.55 -50.52 -20.03
C SER A 681 16.97 -51.37 -18.84
N VAL A 682 16.78 -50.83 -17.64
CA VAL A 682 16.87 -51.59 -16.39
C VAL A 682 15.60 -51.44 -15.58
N SER A 683 14.83 -52.52 -15.41
CA SER A 683 13.55 -52.45 -14.69
C SER A 683 13.70 -52.39 -13.16
N GLY A 684 14.90 -52.66 -12.62
CA GLY A 684 15.21 -52.49 -11.20
C GLY A 684 16.38 -53.37 -10.73
N GLY A 685 16.39 -53.68 -9.43
CA GLY A 685 17.45 -54.48 -8.80
C GLY A 685 18.58 -53.63 -8.20
N ASN A 686 19.74 -54.24 -8.00
CA ASN A 686 20.91 -53.60 -7.37
C ASN A 686 22.18 -53.79 -8.26
N ASN A 687 22.82 -52.71 -8.67
CA ASN A 687 24.05 -52.75 -9.50
C ASN A 687 23.89 -53.54 -10.81
N ASN A 688 22.79 -53.37 -11.56
CA ASN A 688 22.66 -53.97 -12.91
C ASN A 688 23.02 -52.96 -14.01
N PHE A 689 23.65 -53.44 -15.07
CA PHE A 689 24.20 -52.66 -16.18
C PHE A 689 23.63 -53.12 -17.52
N ALA A 690 23.02 -52.21 -18.27
CA ALA A 690 22.59 -52.39 -19.65
C ALA A 690 23.46 -51.48 -20.55
N GLU A 691 24.60 -52.01 -20.99
CA GLU A 691 25.77 -51.21 -21.41
C GLU A 691 25.71 -50.70 -22.86
N VAL A 692 24.94 -51.37 -23.73
CA VAL A 692 24.96 -51.14 -25.18
C VAL A 692 23.56 -51.08 -25.81
N VAL A 693 23.47 -50.69 -27.09
CA VAL A 693 22.20 -50.38 -27.74
C VAL A 693 21.20 -51.54 -27.68
N HIS A 694 19.95 -51.22 -27.30
CA HIS A 694 18.86 -52.18 -27.04
C HIS A 694 19.13 -53.26 -25.98
N SER A 695 20.21 -53.17 -25.18
CA SER A 695 20.44 -54.10 -24.07
C SER A 695 19.41 -53.92 -22.95
N SER A 696 19.09 -54.98 -22.22
CA SER A 696 18.06 -54.94 -21.16
C SER A 696 18.36 -55.84 -19.96
N VAL A 697 18.06 -55.34 -18.76
CA VAL A 697 18.05 -56.14 -17.53
C VAL A 697 16.74 -55.95 -16.78
N SER A 698 15.94 -57.01 -16.62
CA SER A 698 14.64 -56.92 -15.92
C SER A 698 14.76 -56.87 -14.40
N GLY A 699 15.93 -57.15 -13.82
CA GLY A 699 16.19 -57.04 -12.39
C GLY A 699 17.38 -57.87 -11.92
N GLY A 700 17.40 -58.21 -10.63
CA GLY A 700 18.47 -59.01 -10.03
C GLY A 700 19.58 -58.16 -9.41
N ARG A 701 20.78 -58.74 -9.31
CA ARG A 701 21.97 -58.08 -8.74
C ARG A 701 23.21 -58.33 -9.60
N LEU A 702 24.05 -57.29 -9.80
CA LEU A 702 25.35 -57.41 -10.51
C LEU A 702 25.28 -58.02 -11.92
N ASN A 703 24.16 -57.86 -12.64
CA ASN A 703 24.02 -58.40 -14.00
C ASN A 703 24.49 -57.40 -15.06
N HIS A 704 25.20 -57.87 -16.09
CA HIS A 704 25.77 -57.06 -17.17
C HIS A 704 25.29 -57.52 -18.56
N ALA A 705 24.41 -56.73 -19.19
CA ALA A 705 23.98 -56.93 -20.57
C ALA A 705 24.80 -56.02 -21.51
N SER A 706 25.83 -56.58 -22.14
CA SER A 706 26.86 -55.84 -22.89
C SER A 706 26.97 -56.22 -24.38
N GLY A 707 26.18 -57.18 -24.84
CA GLY A 707 25.97 -57.45 -26.26
C GLY A 707 24.81 -56.63 -26.87
N ASN A 708 24.89 -56.28 -28.15
CA ASN A 708 23.83 -55.51 -28.82
C ASN A 708 22.50 -56.28 -28.81
N THR A 709 21.41 -55.66 -28.34
CA THR A 709 20.11 -56.34 -28.13
C THR A 709 20.19 -57.56 -27.20
N SER A 710 21.16 -57.59 -26.28
CA SER A 710 21.25 -58.63 -25.24
C SER A 710 20.20 -58.44 -24.15
N SER A 711 19.85 -59.52 -23.44
CA SER A 711 18.84 -59.46 -22.38
C SER A 711 19.15 -60.35 -21.19
N ILE A 712 18.91 -59.84 -19.98
CA ILE A 712 18.99 -60.62 -18.74
C ILE A 712 17.67 -60.46 -17.98
N SER A 713 16.93 -61.56 -17.79
CA SER A 713 15.63 -61.52 -17.11
C SER A 713 15.74 -61.41 -15.57
N GLY A 714 16.93 -61.67 -15.01
CA GLY A 714 17.22 -61.50 -13.59
C GLY A 714 18.39 -62.36 -13.12
N GLY A 715 18.44 -62.63 -11.81
CA GLY A 715 19.49 -63.45 -11.20
C GLY A 715 20.61 -62.63 -10.57
N ASP A 716 21.76 -63.27 -10.34
CA ASP A 716 22.93 -62.68 -9.70
C ASP A 716 24.20 -62.86 -10.54
N GLN A 717 24.96 -61.79 -10.79
CA GLN A 717 26.27 -61.86 -11.47
C GLN A 717 26.25 -62.47 -12.89
N ASN A 718 25.13 -62.40 -13.61
CA ASN A 718 25.03 -62.93 -14.97
C ASN A 718 25.52 -61.92 -16.01
N ASN A 719 26.10 -62.42 -17.11
CA ASN A 719 26.64 -61.62 -18.19
C ASN A 719 26.07 -62.06 -19.55
N ALA A 720 25.62 -61.12 -20.36
CA ALA A 720 25.14 -61.37 -21.73
C ALA A 720 25.95 -60.51 -22.70
N ARG A 721 27.07 -61.06 -23.20
CA ARG A 721 28.09 -60.33 -23.97
C ARG A 721 27.93 -60.47 -25.49
N GLY A 722 27.32 -61.56 -25.95
CA GLY A 722 27.05 -61.78 -27.39
C GLY A 722 25.91 -60.92 -27.92
N SER A 723 25.93 -60.55 -29.20
CA SER A 723 24.81 -59.84 -29.83
C SER A 723 23.57 -60.74 -29.87
N PHE A 724 22.40 -60.23 -29.50
CA PHE A 724 21.16 -61.00 -29.31
C PHE A 724 21.28 -62.16 -28.30
N SER A 725 22.28 -62.15 -27.43
CA SER A 725 22.41 -63.16 -26.36
C SER A 725 21.36 -62.96 -25.26
N ASN A 726 21.03 -64.03 -24.54
CA ASN A 726 20.10 -63.95 -23.41
C ASN A 726 20.50 -64.83 -22.22
N VAL A 727 20.23 -64.32 -21.02
CA VAL A 727 20.27 -65.11 -19.78
C VAL A 727 18.91 -65.00 -19.09
N SER A 728 18.18 -66.11 -18.99
CA SER A 728 16.84 -66.13 -18.38
C SER A 728 16.86 -66.06 -16.85
N GLY A 729 18.02 -66.26 -16.23
CA GLY A 729 18.24 -66.11 -14.79
C GLY A 729 19.43 -66.92 -14.30
N GLY A 730 19.45 -67.21 -13.00
CA GLY A 730 20.50 -68.01 -12.36
C GLY A 730 21.59 -67.17 -11.70
N VAL A 731 22.75 -67.78 -11.48
CA VAL A 731 23.90 -67.17 -10.80
C VAL A 731 25.17 -67.36 -11.62
N SER A 732 25.95 -66.30 -11.83
CA SER A 732 27.27 -66.38 -12.47
C SER A 732 27.29 -67.05 -13.85
N ASN A 733 26.23 -66.83 -14.65
CA ASN A 733 26.13 -67.37 -16.01
C ASN A 733 26.66 -66.38 -17.07
N ASP A 734 27.29 -66.89 -18.12
CA ASP A 734 27.92 -66.13 -19.21
C ASP A 734 27.36 -66.54 -20.59
N ALA A 735 26.65 -65.64 -21.27
CA ALA A 735 26.21 -65.80 -22.66
C ALA A 735 27.09 -64.96 -23.60
N ASP A 736 28.21 -65.53 -24.04
CA ASP A 736 29.28 -64.83 -24.77
C ASP A 736 29.14 -64.90 -26.30
N GLY A 737 28.54 -65.97 -26.83
CA GLY A 737 28.34 -66.13 -28.27
C GLY A 737 27.19 -65.28 -28.83
N ASP A 738 27.29 -64.81 -30.08
CA ASP A 738 26.15 -64.18 -30.76
C ASP A 738 24.96 -65.15 -30.85
N TYR A 739 23.75 -64.68 -30.53
CA TYR A 739 22.52 -65.46 -30.42
C TYR A 739 22.58 -66.62 -29.38
N SER A 740 23.55 -66.62 -28.45
CA SER A 740 23.63 -67.62 -27.39
C SER A 740 22.55 -67.44 -26.31
N SER A 741 22.25 -68.50 -25.57
CA SER A 741 21.23 -68.52 -24.52
C SER A 741 21.67 -69.35 -23.33
N VAL A 742 21.48 -68.82 -22.12
CA VAL A 742 21.53 -69.60 -20.87
C VAL A 742 20.14 -69.55 -20.22
N VAL A 743 19.55 -70.72 -19.99
CA VAL A 743 18.17 -70.83 -19.50
C VAL A 743 18.09 -70.67 -17.97
N GLY A 744 19.18 -70.94 -17.25
CA GLY A 744 19.26 -70.70 -15.82
C GLY A 744 20.53 -71.30 -15.20
N GLY A 745 20.38 -71.98 -14.06
CA GLY A 745 21.48 -72.69 -13.41
C GLY A 745 22.51 -71.79 -12.72
N ASN A 746 23.73 -72.32 -12.59
CA ASN A 746 24.86 -71.67 -11.92
C ASN A 746 26.18 -72.03 -12.62
N ASP A 747 27.03 -71.04 -12.86
CA ASP A 747 28.33 -71.18 -13.54
C ASP A 747 28.23 -71.82 -14.95
N HIS A 748 27.23 -71.44 -15.76
CA HIS A 748 27.10 -71.88 -17.15
C HIS A 748 27.64 -70.85 -18.15
N THR A 749 28.51 -71.29 -19.06
CA THR A 749 29.05 -70.47 -20.16
C THR A 749 28.57 -70.99 -21.53
N ALA A 750 27.91 -70.13 -22.31
CA ALA A 750 27.55 -70.35 -23.72
C ALA A 750 28.44 -69.48 -24.63
N ALA A 751 29.54 -70.06 -25.11
CA ALA A 751 30.58 -69.35 -25.86
C ALA A 751 30.42 -69.44 -27.39
N GLY A 752 29.69 -70.44 -27.87
CA GLY A 752 29.40 -70.62 -29.30
C GLY A 752 28.25 -69.74 -29.79
N ALA A 753 28.32 -69.32 -31.05
CA ALA A 753 27.17 -68.68 -31.69
C ALA A 753 25.98 -69.66 -31.77
N PHE A 754 24.77 -69.19 -31.43
CA PHE A 754 23.56 -70.00 -31.26
C PHE A 754 23.67 -71.13 -30.22
N GLU A 755 24.67 -71.12 -29.32
CA GLU A 755 24.80 -72.12 -28.27
C GLU A 755 23.74 -71.92 -27.18
N VAL A 756 23.10 -73.00 -26.75
CA VAL A 756 22.13 -73.01 -25.65
C VAL A 756 22.67 -73.84 -24.49
N LYS A 757 22.70 -73.27 -23.28
CA LYS A 757 22.98 -73.97 -22.03
C LYS A 757 21.73 -74.07 -21.14
N PRO A 758 21.68 -75.06 -20.23
CA PRO A 758 20.66 -75.17 -19.18
C PRO A 758 20.51 -73.90 -18.33
#